data_AF-A0A7K9VJQ0-F1
#
_entry.id   AF-A0A7K9VJQ0-F1
#
_cell.length_a   1.000
_cell.length_b   1.000
_cell.length_c   1.000
_cell.angle_alpha   90.00
_cell.angle_beta   90.00
_cell.angle_gamma   90.00
#
_symmetry.space_group_name_H-M   'P 1'
#
loop_
_entity.id
_entity.type
_entity.pdbx_description
1 polymer ?
#
loop_
_entity_poly.entity_id
_entity_poly.type
_entity_poly.pdbx_seq_one_letter_code
_entity_poly.pdbx_strand_id
1 'polypeptide(L)'
;KFGVFPFQTSCDKDVILNILSVLTDLLSLGTGRRIHYVISKGGSEALLQALTSAARTEPPDYCVLLPLLRLLARVGQRDRKFGLKVQKAEATDVILSLTRQNLCHHLNLTHCLWVLRVCSSNVTAGTTLGINGAMELLFKIITPYSKRHVRTVRAAIEALAALLKSKSNSRRAVNRGYLGGLLRLYQDWHHNDVSNNYIYIRRGLLLCLKHITNIQLGRETFLGSRGMEILFTSVQDCLSCKNLDPIVTAVTQILRKCYPKEPLPVVTVRSSYSFPLPGNIKTEPPCMGSEGKVLKDQSDDYESDGAEEVEKDLDEDDVESKEEDYDLETDVNKLRSRPVPDRPEEELGQYEAMCPELSYNFQELESESEEEKSLEDRTENLPSTPSHIIPSDNSVKHPNYRWRNQSTTEAGPDPGEKDFKVPLQSWTKKEKCSWDLIDEKRETVETVQNTGSCEEEDPAKSHVFTLRPLPKEAAWYKKMFNPECEASIDRSSGERLETSDIVTKLLEEHQGNIPFHSPHFYVARAKCIKSIPAYKELAFPDFWGHQPHPYGKPMLERQYGVQRDKVLDDVRRLIQPRDVINRTVYDLDEPSHSSPGAPGCLTFFSKFESGNLRKAIQVREFEYDLIMNADVNSNQHHQWFYFEVRDMKLAVPYRFNIINCEKFNSQFNYGMQLVMYSVKEALQGRPCWLRVGHDISYYK
;
A
#
# COMPACT_ATOMS: atom_id res chain seq x y z
N LYS A 1 -44.30 19.35 30.16
CA LYS A 1 -42.88 19.38 29.72
C LYS A 1 -42.10 20.23 30.71
N PHE A 2 -41.58 19.64 31.78
CA PHE A 2 -40.68 20.35 32.69
C PHE A 2 -39.30 20.40 32.03
N GLY A 3 -38.76 21.60 31.82
CA GLY A 3 -37.42 21.77 31.27
C GLY A 3 -36.40 21.14 32.21
N VAL A 4 -35.62 20.18 31.71
CA VAL A 4 -34.59 19.47 32.47
C VAL A 4 -33.42 20.40 32.85
N PHE A 5 -33.35 21.58 32.23
CA PHE A 5 -32.30 22.57 32.44
C PHE A 5 -32.88 23.94 32.87
N PRO A 6 -32.60 24.40 34.12
CA PRO A 6 -33.20 25.63 34.68
C PRO A 6 -32.89 26.93 33.92
N PHE A 7 -31.85 26.95 33.08
CA PHE A 7 -31.43 28.13 32.34
C PHE A 7 -32.27 28.41 31.09
N GLN A 8 -33.18 27.51 30.69
CA GLN A 8 -34.12 27.75 29.58
C GLN A 8 -35.20 28.79 29.91
N THR A 9 -35.45 29.02 31.22
CA THR A 9 -36.55 29.85 31.72
C THR A 9 -36.10 31.00 32.61
N SER A 10 -34.83 31.02 33.03
CA SER A 10 -34.29 32.10 33.88
C SER A 10 -33.84 33.27 33.02
N CYS A 11 -34.31 34.48 33.34
CA CYS A 11 -33.82 35.73 32.74
C CYS A 11 -32.73 36.40 33.61
N ASP A 12 -32.37 35.80 34.75
CA ASP A 12 -31.39 36.33 35.69
C ASP A 12 -29.96 35.97 35.25
N LYS A 13 -29.15 37.00 34.99
CA LYS A 13 -27.77 36.91 34.53
C LYS A 13 -26.88 36.15 35.51
N ASP A 14 -27.00 36.38 36.82
CA ASP A 14 -26.12 35.76 37.82
C ASP A 14 -26.44 34.28 37.97
N VAL A 15 -27.72 33.93 37.88
CA VAL A 15 -28.17 32.52 37.86
C VAL A 15 -27.63 31.80 36.62
N ILE A 16 -27.71 32.42 35.44
CA ILE A 16 -27.16 31.84 34.21
C ILE A 16 -25.65 31.63 34.33
N LEU A 17 -24.90 32.63 34.80
CA LEU A 17 -23.45 32.53 34.95
C LEU A 17 -23.05 31.43 35.95
N ASN A 18 -23.74 31.31 37.08
CA ASN A 18 -23.50 30.25 38.06
C ASN A 18 -23.75 28.86 37.47
N ILE A 19 -24.84 28.69 36.71
CA ILE A 19 -25.15 27.43 36.03
C ILE A 19 -24.08 27.10 34.99
N LEU A 20 -23.66 28.07 34.17
CA LEU A 20 -22.61 27.86 33.15
C LEU A 20 -21.27 27.53 33.80
N SER A 21 -20.94 28.11 34.96
CA SER A 21 -19.73 27.77 35.71
C SER A 21 -19.76 26.32 36.18
N VAL A 22 -20.85 25.91 36.84
CA VAL A 22 -21.02 24.52 37.32
C VAL A 22 -20.96 23.53 36.16
N LEU A 23 -21.62 23.82 35.03
CA LEU A 23 -21.54 22.97 33.83
C LEU A 23 -20.12 22.91 33.25
N THR A 24 -19.38 24.02 33.28
CA THR A 24 -17.99 24.07 32.79
C THR A 24 -17.07 23.15 33.59
N ASP A 25 -17.26 23.10 34.91
CA ASP A 25 -16.48 22.26 35.83
C ASP A 25 -16.89 20.79 35.72
N LEU A 26 -18.20 20.51 35.65
CA LEU A 26 -18.74 19.15 35.53
C LEU A 26 -18.37 18.47 34.22
N LEU A 27 -18.24 19.25 33.14
CA LEU A 27 -17.94 18.80 31.78
C LEU A 27 -16.47 19.04 31.42
N SER A 28 -15.56 19.01 32.38
CA SER A 28 -14.12 19.19 32.19
C SER A 28 -13.43 17.98 31.51
N LEU A 29 -12.12 18.05 31.28
CA LEU A 29 -11.37 17.01 30.56
C LEU A 29 -11.47 15.65 31.30
N GLY A 30 -11.74 14.57 30.56
CA GLY A 30 -11.90 13.22 31.11
C GLY A 30 -13.35 12.81 31.43
N THR A 31 -14.33 13.71 31.34
CA THR A 31 -15.74 13.41 31.68
C THR A 31 -16.61 13.03 30.47
N GLY A 32 -16.09 12.24 29.53
CA GLY A 32 -16.81 11.88 28.30
C GLY A 32 -18.20 11.29 28.54
N ARG A 33 -18.33 10.39 29.54
CA ARG A 33 -19.63 9.80 29.93
C ARG A 33 -20.65 10.84 30.42
N ARG A 34 -20.20 11.87 31.15
CA ARG A 34 -21.08 12.96 31.63
C ARG A 34 -21.55 13.83 30.48
N ILE A 35 -20.67 14.13 29.53
CA ILE A 35 -21.03 14.89 28.32
C ILE A 35 -22.09 14.12 27.52
N HIS A 36 -21.91 12.81 27.29
CA HIS A 36 -22.91 11.98 26.62
C HIS A 36 -24.24 11.93 27.37
N TYR A 37 -24.22 11.88 28.70
CA TYR A 37 -25.44 11.96 29.51
C TYR A 37 -26.15 13.31 29.36
N VAL A 38 -25.43 14.42 29.40
CA VAL A 38 -26.02 15.75 29.17
C VAL A 38 -26.61 15.86 27.76
N ILE A 39 -25.93 15.33 26.73
CA ILE A 39 -26.44 15.27 25.36
C ILE A 39 -27.73 14.43 25.29
N SER A 40 -27.78 13.25 25.92
CA SER A 40 -28.96 12.37 25.89
C SER A 40 -30.17 12.97 26.61
N LYS A 41 -29.95 13.92 27.52
CA LYS A 41 -31.01 14.70 28.19
C LYS A 41 -31.38 15.99 27.46
N GLY A 42 -30.83 16.26 26.28
CA GLY A 42 -31.15 17.45 25.48
C GLY A 42 -30.38 18.72 25.89
N GLY A 43 -29.23 18.56 26.57
CA GLY A 43 -28.43 19.69 27.03
C GLY A 43 -27.83 20.53 25.90
N SER A 44 -27.48 19.90 24.77
CA SER A 44 -27.03 20.60 23.55
C SER A 44 -28.09 21.58 23.03
N GLU A 45 -29.34 21.14 22.94
CA GLU A 45 -30.48 21.92 22.47
C GLU A 45 -30.79 23.06 23.44
N ALA A 46 -30.71 22.80 24.74
CA ALA A 46 -30.88 23.82 25.76
C ALA A 46 -29.80 24.91 25.63
N LEU A 47 -28.52 24.54 25.51
CA LEU A 47 -27.42 25.49 25.33
C LEU A 47 -27.57 26.31 24.04
N LEU A 48 -28.06 25.71 22.95
CA LEU A 48 -28.33 26.43 21.70
C LEU A 48 -29.47 27.44 21.85
N GLN A 49 -30.54 27.08 22.55
CA GLN A 49 -31.62 28.02 22.87
C GLN A 49 -31.12 29.19 23.72
N ALA A 50 -30.29 28.91 24.74
CA ALA A 50 -29.66 29.95 25.54
C ALA A 50 -28.77 30.88 24.71
N LEU A 51 -28.08 30.34 23.69
CA LEU A 51 -27.24 31.15 22.79
C LEU A 51 -28.11 32.09 21.97
N THR A 52 -29.18 31.58 21.37
CA THR A 52 -30.12 32.38 20.60
C THR A 52 -30.76 33.48 21.45
N SER A 53 -31.11 33.18 22.70
CA SER A 53 -31.65 34.18 23.64
C SER A 53 -30.61 35.24 24.02
N ALA A 54 -29.39 34.84 24.38
CA ALA A 54 -28.32 35.74 24.76
C ALA A 54 -27.79 36.58 23.57
N ALA A 55 -27.89 36.07 22.35
CA ALA A 55 -27.48 36.80 21.15
C ALA A 55 -28.49 37.86 20.70
N ARG A 56 -29.76 37.78 21.17
CA ARG A 56 -30.81 38.75 20.86
C ARG A 56 -30.77 40.00 21.74
N THR A 57 -29.97 40.02 22.81
CA THR A 57 -29.78 41.23 23.62
C THR A 57 -28.92 42.23 22.85
N GLU A 58 -29.38 43.48 22.71
CA GLU A 58 -28.60 44.55 22.09
C GLU A 58 -28.12 45.54 23.17
N PRO A 59 -26.79 45.70 23.38
CA PRO A 59 -25.68 44.96 22.77
C PRO A 59 -25.51 43.53 23.32
N PRO A 60 -24.87 42.61 22.58
CA PRO A 60 -24.67 41.23 23.03
C PRO A 60 -23.83 41.15 24.31
N ASP A 61 -24.31 40.42 25.32
CA ASP A 61 -23.60 40.27 26.60
C ASP A 61 -22.51 39.18 26.52
N TYR A 62 -21.28 39.61 26.25
CA TYR A 62 -20.12 38.70 26.13
C TYR A 62 -19.71 38.04 27.45
N CYS A 63 -20.16 38.53 28.61
CA CYS A 63 -19.95 37.83 29.88
C CYS A 63 -20.69 36.49 29.90
N VAL A 64 -21.87 36.42 29.29
CA VAL A 64 -22.68 35.20 29.18
C VAL A 64 -22.33 34.41 27.91
N LEU A 65 -22.13 35.09 26.78
CA LEU A 65 -21.85 34.43 25.50
C LEU A 65 -20.54 33.65 25.49
N LEU A 66 -19.46 34.16 26.11
CA LEU A 66 -18.16 33.48 26.07
C LEU A 66 -18.16 32.12 26.80
N PRO A 67 -18.62 32.00 28.07
CA PRO A 67 -18.79 30.70 28.71
C PRO A 67 -19.71 29.76 27.92
N LEU A 68 -20.78 30.30 27.34
CA LEU A 68 -21.75 29.52 26.58
C LEU A 68 -21.17 28.95 25.29
N LEU A 69 -20.44 29.77 24.50
CA LEU A 69 -19.75 29.33 23.29
C LEU A 69 -18.68 28.26 23.60
N ARG A 70 -17.96 28.38 24.73
CA ARG A 70 -17.01 27.36 25.18
C ARG A 70 -17.69 26.03 25.48
N LEU A 71 -18.80 26.06 26.21
CA LEU A 71 -19.59 24.88 26.52
C LEU A 71 -20.17 24.24 25.27
N LEU A 72 -20.72 25.04 24.34
CA LEU A 72 -21.24 24.55 23.07
C LEU A 72 -20.16 23.86 22.23
N ALA A 73 -18.99 24.46 22.09
CA ALA A 73 -17.87 23.83 21.38
C ALA A 73 -17.47 22.50 22.03
N ARG A 74 -17.40 22.46 23.37
CA ARG A 74 -17.01 21.25 24.11
C ARG A 74 -18.05 20.13 24.03
N VAL A 75 -19.33 20.46 24.23
CA VAL A 75 -20.43 19.49 24.16
C VAL A 75 -20.61 19.00 22.72
N GLY A 76 -20.61 19.92 21.76
CA GLY A 76 -20.81 19.59 20.36
C GLY A 76 -19.69 18.70 19.79
N GLN A 77 -18.44 18.81 20.27
CA GLN A 77 -17.35 17.90 19.84
C GLN A 77 -17.68 16.42 20.11
N ARG A 78 -18.59 16.14 21.06
CA ARG A 78 -19.04 14.77 21.42
C ARG A 78 -20.45 14.45 20.93
N ASP A 79 -21.12 15.40 20.28
CA ASP A 79 -22.47 15.22 19.74
C ASP A 79 -22.40 15.15 18.22
N ARG A 80 -22.44 13.93 17.67
CA ARG A 80 -22.39 13.69 16.21
C ARG A 80 -23.51 14.42 15.45
N LYS A 81 -24.64 14.70 16.10
CA LYS A 81 -25.82 15.35 15.51
C LYS A 81 -25.88 16.85 15.81
N PHE A 82 -24.82 17.44 16.38
CA PHE A 82 -24.81 18.84 16.81
C PHE A 82 -25.15 19.82 15.68
N GLY A 83 -24.54 19.66 14.50
CA GLY A 83 -24.82 20.52 13.34
C GLY A 83 -26.30 20.49 12.92
N LEU A 84 -26.93 19.31 12.92
CA LEU A 84 -28.36 19.17 12.62
C LEU A 84 -29.24 19.80 13.70
N LYS A 85 -28.83 19.72 14.97
CA LYS A 85 -29.52 20.41 16.08
C LYS A 85 -29.44 21.93 15.97
N VAL A 86 -28.30 22.47 15.53
CA VAL A 86 -28.11 23.90 15.26
C VAL A 86 -29.07 24.39 14.18
N GLN A 87 -29.23 23.62 13.10
CA GLN A 87 -30.20 23.94 12.04
C GLN A 87 -31.64 23.90 12.56
N LYS A 88 -32.01 22.83 13.29
CA LYS A 88 -33.35 22.67 13.85
C LYS A 88 -33.70 23.76 14.88
N ALA A 89 -32.71 24.28 15.59
CA ALA A 89 -32.85 25.38 16.53
C ALA A 89 -32.80 26.77 15.85
N GLU A 90 -32.71 26.83 14.52
CA GLU A 90 -32.58 28.06 13.73
C GLU A 90 -31.42 28.96 14.21
N ALA A 91 -30.36 28.35 14.76
CA ALA A 91 -29.23 29.06 15.38
C ALA A 91 -28.07 29.32 14.40
N THR A 92 -28.15 28.83 13.17
CA THR A 92 -27.11 28.96 12.14
C THR A 92 -26.77 30.42 11.85
N ASP A 93 -27.78 31.25 11.57
CA ASP A 93 -27.58 32.67 11.24
C ASP A 93 -27.10 33.47 12.44
N VAL A 94 -27.53 33.09 13.65
CA VAL A 94 -27.06 33.69 14.90
C VAL A 94 -25.55 33.47 15.05
N ILE A 95 -25.07 32.24 14.89
CA ILE A 95 -23.64 31.91 15.01
C ILE A 95 -22.82 32.65 13.94
N LEU A 96 -23.28 32.68 12.70
CA LEU A 96 -22.59 33.40 11.62
C LEU A 96 -22.61 34.92 11.84
N SER A 97 -23.72 35.48 12.33
CA SER A 97 -23.84 36.91 12.66
C SER A 97 -22.87 37.29 13.79
N LEU A 98 -22.85 36.54 14.89
CA LEU A 98 -21.89 36.74 15.99
C LEU A 98 -20.44 36.66 15.49
N THR A 99 -20.14 35.73 14.58
CA THR A 99 -18.80 35.61 13.99
C THR A 99 -18.44 36.86 13.17
N ARG A 100 -19.36 37.38 12.37
CA ARG A 100 -19.17 38.62 11.57
C ARG A 100 -18.99 39.86 12.44
N GLN A 101 -19.73 39.96 13.54
CA GLN A 101 -19.64 41.09 14.47
C GLN A 101 -18.30 41.12 15.23
N ASN A 102 -17.66 39.98 15.44
CA ASN A 102 -16.43 39.87 16.23
C ASN A 102 -15.14 39.85 15.39
N LEU A 103 -15.16 40.26 14.12
CA LEU A 103 -13.97 40.24 13.24
C LEU A 103 -12.78 41.03 13.82
N CYS A 104 -13.03 42.09 14.59
CA CYS A 104 -11.99 42.89 15.26
C CYS A 104 -11.66 42.42 16.69
N HIS A 105 -12.43 41.49 17.26
CA HIS A 105 -12.27 41.00 18.64
C HIS A 105 -11.82 39.53 18.65
N HIS A 106 -10.51 39.33 18.49
CA HIS A 106 -9.91 38.00 18.26
C HIS A 106 -10.25 36.94 19.32
N LEU A 107 -10.38 37.33 20.60
CA LEU A 107 -10.77 36.39 21.65
C LEU A 107 -12.19 35.88 21.42
N ASN A 108 -13.16 36.78 21.23
CA ASN A 108 -14.55 36.42 20.98
C ASN A 108 -14.67 35.61 19.68
N LEU A 109 -13.99 36.06 18.63
CA LEU A 109 -13.96 35.39 17.34
C LEU A 109 -13.48 33.94 17.46
N THR A 110 -12.43 33.68 18.23
CA THR A 110 -11.90 32.32 18.43
C THR A 110 -12.96 31.37 18.99
N HIS A 111 -13.80 31.84 19.92
CA HIS A 111 -14.86 31.01 20.50
C HIS A 111 -16.00 30.76 19.51
N CYS A 112 -16.38 31.76 18.71
CA CYS A 112 -17.33 31.58 17.62
C CYS A 112 -16.82 30.56 16.59
N LEU A 113 -15.53 30.61 16.24
CA LEU A 113 -14.91 29.69 15.29
C LEU A 113 -14.87 28.24 15.81
N TRP A 114 -14.65 28.02 17.11
CA TRP A 114 -14.74 26.69 17.69
C TRP A 114 -16.14 26.10 17.59
N VAL A 115 -17.17 26.91 17.85
CA VAL A 115 -18.56 26.47 17.65
C VAL A 115 -18.81 26.18 16.17
N LEU A 116 -18.39 27.06 15.26
CA LEU A 116 -18.56 26.88 13.82
C LEU A 116 -17.91 25.58 13.32
N ARG A 117 -16.68 25.26 13.76
CA ARG A 117 -15.98 24.00 13.47
C ARG A 117 -16.82 22.79 13.87
N VAL A 118 -17.42 22.84 15.06
CA VAL A 118 -18.21 21.75 15.61
C VAL A 118 -19.58 21.64 14.92
N CYS A 119 -20.17 22.76 14.49
CA CYS A 119 -21.37 22.73 13.64
C CYS A 119 -21.10 22.03 12.29
N SER A 120 -19.89 22.17 11.76
CA SER A 120 -19.46 21.55 10.50
C SER A 120 -18.92 20.12 10.63
N SER A 121 -19.07 19.46 11.79
CA SER A 121 -18.57 18.08 11.96
C SER A 121 -19.38 17.05 11.18
N ASN A 122 -20.65 17.34 10.89
CA ASN A 122 -21.53 16.54 10.05
C ASN A 122 -21.55 17.12 8.62
N VAL A 123 -21.52 16.26 7.61
CA VAL A 123 -21.34 16.66 6.21
C VAL A 123 -22.53 17.48 5.70
N THR A 124 -23.76 17.03 5.93
CA THR A 124 -25.00 17.75 5.60
C THR A 124 -25.07 19.12 6.26
N ALA A 125 -24.75 19.20 7.55
CA ALA A 125 -24.67 20.48 8.27
C ALA A 125 -23.59 21.40 7.71
N GLY A 126 -22.41 20.86 7.41
CA GLY A 126 -21.33 21.57 6.75
C GLY A 126 -21.74 22.13 5.39
N THR A 127 -22.46 21.36 4.57
CA THR A 127 -22.96 21.79 3.26
C THR A 127 -23.86 23.03 3.38
N THR A 128 -24.81 23.02 4.32
CA THR A 128 -25.68 24.20 4.54
C THR A 128 -24.93 25.43 5.04
N LEU A 129 -23.96 25.26 5.94
CA LEU A 129 -23.10 26.36 6.41
C LEU A 129 -22.29 26.95 5.26
N GLY A 130 -21.79 26.10 4.36
CA GLY A 130 -21.09 26.53 3.16
C GLY A 130 -21.98 27.31 2.18
N ILE A 131 -23.27 27.00 2.08
CA ILE A 131 -24.27 27.78 1.32
C ILE A 131 -24.49 29.15 1.97
N ASN A 132 -24.57 29.20 3.31
CA ASN A 132 -24.82 30.42 4.10
C ASN A 132 -23.61 31.37 4.24
N GLY A 133 -22.57 31.18 3.43
CA GLY A 133 -21.44 32.11 3.36
C GLY A 133 -20.33 31.85 4.39
N ALA A 134 -20.31 30.68 5.05
CA ALA A 134 -19.33 30.40 6.10
C ALA A 134 -17.90 30.30 5.56
N MET A 135 -17.71 29.75 4.36
CA MET A 135 -16.37 29.57 3.78
C MET A 135 -15.72 30.92 3.41
N GLU A 136 -16.50 31.86 2.88
CA GLU A 136 -16.09 33.22 2.55
C GLU A 136 -15.60 33.95 3.80
N LEU A 137 -16.36 33.80 4.89
CA LEU A 137 -16.05 34.40 6.17
C LEU A 137 -14.75 33.84 6.74
N LEU A 138 -14.58 32.52 6.72
CA LEU A 138 -13.37 31.86 7.20
C LEU A 138 -12.15 32.24 6.37
N PHE A 139 -12.26 32.25 5.04
CA PHE A 139 -11.17 32.62 4.16
C PHE A 139 -10.72 34.07 4.38
N LYS A 140 -11.64 34.98 4.74
CA LYS A 140 -11.31 36.36 5.13
C LYS A 140 -10.55 36.45 6.47
N ILE A 141 -10.77 35.51 7.39
CA ILE A 141 -10.14 35.48 8.71
C ILE A 141 -8.74 34.84 8.65
N ILE A 142 -8.54 33.88 7.75
CA ILE A 142 -7.24 33.22 7.58
C ILE A 142 -6.28 34.22 6.93
N THR A 143 -5.25 34.59 7.70
CA THR A 143 -4.26 35.59 7.28
C THR A 143 -2.96 34.92 6.82
N PRO A 144 -2.16 35.63 6.00
CA PRO A 144 -0.74 35.32 5.82
C PRO A 144 0.00 35.27 7.17
N TYR A 145 1.24 34.81 7.13
CA TYR A 145 2.11 34.62 8.28
C TYR A 145 2.06 35.82 9.23
N SER A 146 1.69 35.52 10.47
CA SER A 146 1.62 36.51 11.54
C SER A 146 1.85 35.85 12.88
N LYS A 147 2.63 36.52 13.74
CA LYS A 147 2.81 36.11 15.13
C LYS A 147 1.64 36.53 16.03
N ARG A 148 0.69 37.32 15.50
CA ARG A 148 -0.49 37.81 16.23
C ARG A 148 -1.70 36.93 15.92
N HIS A 149 -2.55 36.72 16.93
CA HIS A 149 -3.84 36.04 16.79
C HIS A 149 -3.79 34.63 16.16
N VAL A 150 -2.65 33.96 16.31
CA VAL A 150 -2.36 32.62 15.78
C VAL A 150 -3.43 31.60 16.18
N ARG A 151 -3.95 31.67 17.41
CA ARG A 151 -5.04 30.81 17.90
C ARG A 151 -6.33 30.98 17.08
N THR A 152 -6.63 32.21 16.68
CA THR A 152 -7.79 32.56 15.86
C THR A 152 -7.62 32.07 14.43
N VAL A 153 -6.43 32.28 13.83
CA VAL A 153 -6.11 31.78 12.49
C VAL A 153 -6.19 30.25 12.45
N ARG A 154 -5.60 29.57 13.45
CA ARG A 154 -5.71 28.12 13.60
C ARG A 154 -7.16 27.66 13.69
N ALA A 155 -7.97 28.29 14.55
CA ALA A 155 -9.37 27.93 14.70
C ALA A 155 -10.16 28.12 13.40
N ALA A 156 -9.86 29.16 12.61
CA ALA A 156 -10.48 29.39 11.31
C ALA A 156 -10.10 28.31 10.28
N ILE A 157 -8.83 27.91 10.23
CA ILE A 157 -8.36 26.83 9.35
C ILE A 157 -9.00 25.50 9.73
N GLU A 158 -9.08 25.17 11.02
CA GLU A 158 -9.72 23.93 11.49
C GLU A 158 -11.23 23.90 11.15
N ALA A 159 -11.92 25.04 11.26
CA ALA A 159 -13.31 25.17 10.84
C ALA A 159 -13.46 25.04 9.32
N LEU A 160 -12.54 25.62 8.53
CA LEU A 160 -12.56 25.51 7.08
C LEU A 160 -12.32 24.06 6.63
N ALA A 161 -11.33 23.38 7.21
CA ALA A 161 -11.08 21.97 6.95
C ALA A 161 -12.30 21.10 7.25
N ALA A 162 -13.01 21.35 8.35
CA ALA A 162 -14.25 20.64 8.68
C ALA A 162 -15.36 20.86 7.63
N LEU A 163 -15.54 22.10 7.15
CA LEU A 163 -16.50 22.40 6.07
C LEU A 163 -16.13 21.73 4.73
N LEU A 164 -14.84 21.64 4.42
CA LEU A 164 -14.34 21.08 3.16
C LEU A 164 -14.44 19.55 3.08
N LYS A 165 -14.79 18.86 4.18
CA LYS A 165 -15.13 17.43 4.14
C LYS A 165 -16.30 17.12 3.19
N SER A 166 -17.22 18.07 3.02
CA SER A 166 -18.31 17.97 2.04
C SER A 166 -17.77 18.15 0.61
N LYS A 167 -18.08 17.20 -0.28
CA LYS A 167 -17.74 17.29 -1.72
C LYS A 167 -18.36 18.55 -2.36
N SER A 168 -19.59 18.88 -1.98
CA SER A 168 -20.30 20.09 -2.43
C SER A 168 -19.58 21.38 -2.03
N ASN A 169 -19.08 21.45 -0.79
CA ASN A 169 -18.29 22.59 -0.31
C ASN A 169 -16.92 22.65 -0.98
N SER A 170 -16.25 21.51 -1.17
CA SER A 170 -14.99 21.43 -1.92
C SER A 170 -15.15 21.96 -3.35
N ARG A 171 -16.23 21.60 -4.05
CA ARG A 171 -16.56 22.16 -5.37
C ARG A 171 -16.76 23.68 -5.33
N ARG A 172 -17.50 24.19 -4.34
CA ARG A 172 -17.70 25.63 -4.16
C ARG A 172 -16.38 26.35 -3.86
N ALA A 173 -15.48 25.75 -3.09
CA ALA A 173 -14.17 26.30 -2.80
C ALA A 173 -13.30 26.41 -4.06
N VAL A 174 -13.35 25.40 -4.94
CA VAL A 174 -12.68 25.44 -6.24
C VAL A 174 -13.25 26.54 -7.13
N ASN A 175 -14.57 26.59 -7.30
CA ASN A 175 -15.25 27.58 -8.14
C ASN A 175 -15.03 29.03 -7.68
N ARG A 176 -14.77 29.24 -6.38
CA ARG A 176 -14.46 30.57 -5.81
C ARG A 176 -12.95 30.88 -5.79
N GLY A 177 -12.10 30.01 -6.32
CA GLY A 177 -10.66 30.20 -6.38
C GLY A 177 -9.93 30.07 -5.04
N TYR A 178 -10.55 29.44 -4.03
CA TYR A 178 -9.93 29.28 -2.70
C TYR A 178 -8.73 28.34 -2.72
N LEU A 179 -8.68 27.36 -3.64
CA LEU A 179 -7.54 26.43 -3.75
C LEU A 179 -6.21 27.19 -3.97
N GLY A 180 -6.14 28.07 -4.97
CA GLY A 180 -4.94 28.87 -5.23
C GLY A 180 -4.63 29.86 -4.11
N GLY A 181 -5.65 30.32 -3.39
CA GLY A 181 -5.49 31.09 -2.16
C GLY A 181 -4.86 30.30 -1.02
N LEU A 182 -5.30 29.06 -0.80
CA LEU A 182 -4.76 28.15 0.22
C LEU A 182 -3.32 27.74 -0.09
N LEU A 183 -2.97 27.50 -1.36
CA LEU A 183 -1.59 27.24 -1.78
C LEU A 183 -0.67 28.43 -1.45
N ARG A 184 -1.10 29.65 -1.76
CA ARG A 184 -0.35 30.88 -1.42
C ARG A 184 -0.19 31.07 0.08
N LEU A 185 -1.25 30.84 0.86
CA LEU A 185 -1.20 30.90 2.31
C LEU A 185 -0.24 29.85 2.88
N TYR A 186 -0.31 28.60 2.40
CA TYR A 186 0.61 27.53 2.82
C TYR A 186 2.05 27.90 2.53
N GLN A 187 2.34 28.37 1.31
CA GLN A 187 3.66 28.78 0.90
C GLN A 187 4.19 29.92 1.79
N ASP A 188 3.38 30.95 2.04
CA ASP A 188 3.77 32.08 2.88
C ASP A 188 4.05 31.66 4.34
N TRP A 189 3.20 30.82 4.93
CA TRP A 189 3.46 30.26 6.26
C TRP A 189 4.68 29.35 6.30
N HIS A 190 4.94 28.59 5.24
CA HIS A 190 6.09 27.71 5.13
C HIS A 190 7.42 28.48 5.07
N HIS A 191 7.51 29.52 4.25
CA HIS A 191 8.74 30.31 4.10
C HIS A 191 9.06 31.16 5.33
N ASN A 192 8.04 31.64 6.04
CA ASN A 192 8.24 32.56 7.16
C ASN A 192 8.30 31.87 8.55
N ASP A 193 7.82 30.63 8.69
CA ASP A 193 7.94 29.84 9.93
C ASP A 193 9.30 29.14 10.05
N VAL A 194 10.39 29.93 9.98
CA VAL A 194 11.77 29.42 10.02
C VAL A 194 12.05 28.60 11.29
N SER A 195 11.42 28.96 12.42
CA SER A 195 11.57 28.25 13.70
C SER A 195 10.65 27.05 13.85
N ASN A 196 9.80 26.74 12.88
CA ASN A 196 8.81 25.66 12.92
C ASN A 196 7.91 25.68 14.17
N ASN A 197 7.55 26.88 14.66
CA ASN A 197 6.70 27.05 15.83
C ASN A 197 5.20 26.92 15.51
N TYR A 198 4.85 26.98 14.22
CA TYR A 198 3.48 27.05 13.72
C TYR A 198 3.17 25.89 12.76
N ILE A 199 3.81 24.73 12.96
CA ILE A 199 3.60 23.49 12.17
C ILE A 199 2.11 23.14 12.06
N TYR A 200 1.31 23.33 13.12
CA TYR A 200 -0.12 23.03 13.11
C TYR A 200 -0.93 23.92 12.14
N ILE A 201 -0.50 25.15 11.86
CA ILE A 201 -1.13 26.01 10.84
C ILE A 201 -0.84 25.45 9.45
N ARG A 202 0.43 25.13 9.16
CA ARG A 202 0.85 24.50 7.91
C ARG A 202 0.09 23.19 7.66
N ARG A 203 0.00 22.33 8.68
CA ARG A 203 -0.79 21.07 8.63
C ARG A 203 -2.28 21.34 8.37
N GLY A 204 -2.87 22.33 9.02
CA GLY A 204 -4.27 22.68 8.80
C GLY A 204 -4.56 23.14 7.37
N LEU A 205 -3.66 23.95 6.79
CA LEU A 205 -3.77 24.40 5.40
C LEU A 205 -3.63 23.22 4.42
N LEU A 206 -2.68 22.31 4.67
CA LEU A 206 -2.54 21.08 3.89
C LEU A 206 -3.78 20.19 4.02
N LEU A 207 -4.41 20.12 5.20
CA LEU A 207 -5.65 19.37 5.39
C LEU A 207 -6.80 19.95 4.56
N CYS A 208 -6.92 21.28 4.48
CA CYS A 208 -7.88 21.92 3.56
C CYS A 208 -7.61 21.53 2.10
N LEU A 209 -6.34 21.55 1.67
CA LEU A 209 -5.95 21.13 0.32
C LEU A 209 -6.27 19.66 0.06
N LYS A 210 -5.92 18.77 1.00
CA LYS A 210 -6.23 17.32 0.95
C LYS A 210 -7.72 17.09 0.70
N HIS A 211 -8.59 17.76 1.45
CA HIS A 211 -10.04 17.64 1.27
C HIS A 211 -10.52 18.14 -0.10
N ILE A 212 -10.02 19.29 -0.57
CA ILE A 212 -10.41 19.81 -1.89
C ILE A 212 -9.94 18.87 -3.02
N THR A 213 -8.76 18.27 -2.90
CA THR A 213 -8.22 17.32 -3.90
C THR A 213 -8.90 15.95 -3.91
N ASN A 214 -9.86 15.71 -3.02
CA ASN A 214 -10.68 14.49 -3.08
C ASN A 214 -11.67 14.50 -4.25
N ILE A 215 -12.00 15.66 -4.83
CA ILE A 215 -12.83 15.77 -6.04
C ILE A 215 -11.98 15.97 -7.29
N GLN A 216 -12.41 15.42 -8.43
CA GLN A 216 -11.69 15.54 -9.71
C GLN A 216 -11.40 17.00 -10.08
N LEU A 217 -12.40 17.88 -10.02
CA LEU A 217 -12.25 19.31 -10.33
C LEU A 217 -11.19 19.98 -9.44
N GLY A 218 -11.07 19.53 -8.19
CA GLY A 218 -10.05 19.99 -7.25
C GLY A 218 -8.65 19.57 -7.66
N ARG A 219 -8.47 18.31 -8.10
CA ARG A 219 -7.18 17.80 -8.63
C ARG A 219 -6.75 18.55 -9.90
N GLU A 220 -7.67 18.75 -10.84
CA GLU A 220 -7.42 19.50 -12.07
C GLU A 220 -7.03 20.96 -11.78
N THR A 221 -7.75 21.62 -10.87
CA THR A 221 -7.44 23.01 -10.48
C THR A 221 -6.12 23.09 -9.70
N PHE A 222 -5.79 22.08 -8.90
CA PHE A 222 -4.51 21.96 -8.21
C PHE A 222 -3.35 21.89 -9.20
N LEU A 223 -3.46 21.04 -10.23
CA LEU A 223 -2.49 20.96 -11.32
C LEU A 223 -2.36 22.30 -12.05
N GLY A 224 -3.48 22.90 -12.46
CA GLY A 224 -3.50 24.21 -13.12
C GLY A 224 -2.92 25.36 -12.28
N SER A 225 -2.93 25.23 -10.95
CA SER A 225 -2.36 26.20 -10.00
C SER A 225 -0.89 25.95 -9.66
N ARG A 226 -0.20 25.06 -10.39
CA ARG A 226 1.19 24.62 -10.11
C ARG A 226 1.35 24.03 -8.70
N GLY A 227 0.30 23.36 -8.22
CA GLY A 227 0.26 22.79 -6.88
C GLY A 227 1.33 21.71 -6.69
N MET A 228 1.63 20.94 -7.74
CA MET A 228 2.67 19.91 -7.71
C MET A 228 4.03 20.53 -7.41
N GLU A 229 4.43 21.60 -8.11
CA GLU A 229 5.71 22.26 -7.90
C GLU A 229 5.81 22.97 -6.55
N ILE A 230 4.74 23.65 -6.12
CA ILE A 230 4.71 24.37 -4.84
C ILE A 230 4.90 23.38 -3.69
N LEU A 231 4.11 22.29 -3.68
CA LEU A 231 4.19 21.32 -2.60
C LEU A 231 5.49 20.51 -2.65
N PHE A 232 5.93 20.08 -3.85
CA PHE A 232 7.19 19.37 -4.01
C PHE A 232 8.37 20.18 -3.48
N THR A 233 8.49 21.45 -3.85
CA THR A 233 9.56 22.33 -3.36
C THR A 233 9.52 22.44 -1.83
N SER A 234 8.32 22.65 -1.26
CA SER A 234 8.17 22.79 0.19
C SER A 234 8.56 21.53 0.98
N VAL A 235 8.38 20.36 0.37
CA VAL A 235 8.70 19.10 1.02
C VAL A 235 10.21 18.88 1.09
N GLN A 236 10.95 19.29 0.05
CA GLN A 236 12.41 19.16 0.01
C GLN A 236 13.06 19.92 1.18
N ASP A 237 12.55 21.10 1.51
CA ASP A 237 13.00 21.90 2.66
C ASP A 237 12.74 21.22 4.02
N CYS A 238 11.81 20.26 4.06
CA CYS A 238 11.39 19.57 5.28
C CYS A 238 12.05 18.21 5.50
N LEU A 239 12.63 17.58 4.46
CA LEU A 239 13.13 16.19 4.50
C LEU A 239 14.22 15.96 5.55
N SER A 240 15.03 16.98 5.85
CA SER A 240 16.13 16.90 6.83
C SER A 240 15.66 16.88 8.30
N CYS A 241 14.39 17.23 8.56
CA CYS A 241 13.90 17.50 9.91
C CYS A 241 12.79 16.53 10.33
N LYS A 242 13.10 15.59 11.24
CA LYS A 242 12.12 14.59 11.75
C LYS A 242 10.84 15.19 12.34
N ASN A 243 10.91 16.37 12.97
CA ASN A 243 9.73 17.04 13.54
C ASN A 243 8.70 17.49 12.47
N LEU A 244 9.11 17.54 11.20
CA LEU A 244 8.27 17.93 10.07
C LEU A 244 7.69 16.73 9.32
N ASP A 245 7.92 15.51 9.81
CA ASP A 245 7.39 14.28 9.22
C ASP A 245 5.87 14.34 8.95
N PRO A 246 5.00 14.86 9.86
CA PRO A 246 3.58 14.98 9.57
C PRO A 246 3.22 15.97 8.44
N ILE A 247 4.10 16.93 8.13
CA ILE A 247 3.96 17.81 6.96
C ILE A 247 4.36 17.04 5.71
N VAL A 248 5.49 16.35 5.76
CA VAL A 248 6.02 15.55 4.65
C VAL A 248 4.99 14.50 4.24
N THR A 249 4.44 13.72 5.17
CA THR A 249 3.38 12.74 4.88
C THR A 249 2.16 13.38 4.23
N ALA A 250 1.66 14.49 4.76
CA ALA A 250 0.49 15.16 4.21
C ALA A 250 0.73 15.68 2.78
N VAL A 251 1.91 16.24 2.51
CA VAL A 251 2.31 16.68 1.17
C VAL A 251 2.43 15.49 0.22
N THR A 252 3.13 14.42 0.61
CA THR A 252 3.31 13.22 -0.21
C THR A 252 1.95 12.60 -0.57
N GLN A 253 1.00 12.55 0.36
CA GLN A 253 -0.36 12.06 0.09
C GLN A 253 -1.10 12.92 -0.95
N ILE A 254 -1.00 14.25 -0.85
CA ILE A 254 -1.64 15.16 -1.82
C ILE A 254 -0.98 15.03 -3.19
N LEU A 255 0.36 14.98 -3.25
CA LEU A 255 1.11 14.83 -4.48
C LEU A 255 0.78 13.52 -5.19
N ARG A 256 0.77 12.39 -4.45
CA ARG A 256 0.36 11.08 -4.96
C ARG A 256 -1.05 11.12 -5.55
N LYS A 257 -2.01 11.69 -4.79
CA LYS A 257 -3.41 11.81 -5.20
C LYS A 257 -3.61 12.69 -6.43
N CYS A 258 -2.81 13.73 -6.58
CA CYS A 258 -2.91 14.69 -7.69
C CYS A 258 -1.99 14.35 -8.86
N TYR A 259 -1.22 13.26 -8.79
CA TYR A 259 -0.37 12.84 -9.88
C TYR A 259 -1.22 12.51 -11.12
N PRO A 260 -0.92 13.06 -12.30
CA PRO A 260 -1.71 12.81 -13.52
C PRO A 260 -1.73 11.31 -13.88
N LYS A 261 -2.92 10.77 -14.16
CA LYS A 261 -3.06 9.40 -14.68
C LYS A 261 -2.67 9.41 -16.16
N GLU A 262 -1.54 8.76 -16.50
CA GLU A 262 -1.09 8.59 -17.88
C GLU A 262 -1.42 7.17 -18.39
N PRO A 263 -1.81 7.01 -19.66
CA PRO A 263 -1.96 5.68 -20.26
C PRO A 263 -0.59 4.99 -20.35
N LEU A 264 -0.57 3.67 -20.22
CA LEU A 264 0.65 2.89 -20.44
C LEU A 264 1.17 3.12 -21.86
N PRO A 265 2.50 3.21 -22.08
CA PRO A 265 3.12 3.47 -23.39
C PRO A 265 3.14 2.22 -24.28
N VAL A 266 1.99 1.58 -24.44
CA VAL A 266 1.71 0.42 -25.30
C VAL A 266 0.48 0.71 -26.17
N VAL A 267 0.44 0.14 -27.38
CA VAL A 267 -0.65 0.37 -28.34
C VAL A 267 -1.99 -0.15 -27.81
N THR A 268 -1.95 -1.25 -27.05
CA THR A 268 -3.13 -1.88 -26.45
C THR A 268 -2.77 -2.52 -25.12
N VAL A 269 -3.68 -2.50 -24.16
CA VAL A 269 -3.53 -3.21 -22.87
C VAL A 269 -3.68 -4.73 -23.00
N ARG A 270 -4.22 -5.21 -24.13
CA ARG A 270 -4.28 -6.65 -24.43
C ARG A 270 -2.88 -7.21 -24.62
N SER A 271 -2.73 -8.52 -24.39
CA SER A 271 -1.50 -9.24 -24.69
C SER A 271 -1.02 -8.97 -26.12
N SER A 272 0.30 -8.86 -26.29
CA SER A 272 0.95 -8.85 -27.60
C SER A 272 0.68 -10.14 -28.39
N TYR A 273 0.25 -11.20 -27.71
CA TYR A 273 -0.07 -12.49 -28.31
C TYR A 273 -1.57 -12.73 -28.32
N SER A 274 -2.08 -13.06 -29.50
CA SER A 274 -3.45 -13.51 -29.70
C SER A 274 -3.47 -14.90 -30.32
N PHE A 275 -4.34 -15.76 -29.83
CA PHE A 275 -4.59 -17.07 -30.41
C PHE A 275 -6.09 -17.26 -30.64
N PRO A 276 -6.56 -17.41 -31.89
CA PRO A 276 -7.97 -17.61 -32.17
C PRO A 276 -8.43 -18.97 -31.66
N LEU A 277 -9.41 -18.98 -30.76
CA LEU A 277 -10.02 -20.22 -30.30
C LEU A 277 -10.96 -20.79 -31.38
N PRO A 278 -10.94 -22.10 -31.65
CA PRO A 278 -11.84 -22.72 -32.62
C PRO A 278 -13.32 -22.42 -32.29
N GLY A 279 -14.07 -21.86 -33.25
CA GLY A 279 -15.49 -21.52 -33.11
C GLY A 279 -15.81 -20.04 -32.88
N ASN A 280 -14.82 -19.19 -32.61
CA ASN A 280 -15.00 -17.74 -32.48
C ASN A 280 -14.68 -17.02 -33.80
N ILE A 281 -15.68 -16.89 -34.69
CA ILE A 281 -15.60 -16.08 -35.90
C ILE A 281 -15.81 -14.60 -35.54
N LYS A 282 -14.85 -13.98 -34.87
CA LYS A 282 -14.69 -12.51 -34.82
C LYS A 282 -13.21 -12.17 -34.67
N THR A 283 -12.46 -12.33 -35.75
CA THR A 283 -11.13 -11.75 -35.91
C THR A 283 -11.30 -10.34 -36.45
N GLU A 284 -11.17 -9.32 -35.62
CA GLU A 284 -10.65 -8.04 -36.11
C GLU A 284 -9.11 -8.11 -36.06
N PRO A 285 -8.39 -7.74 -37.13
CA PRO A 285 -6.93 -7.69 -37.11
C PRO A 285 -6.45 -6.48 -36.30
N PRO A 286 -5.18 -6.48 -35.80
CA PRO A 286 -4.56 -5.27 -35.31
C PRO A 286 -4.23 -4.38 -36.52
N CYS A 287 -5.14 -3.49 -36.92
CA CYS A 287 -4.89 -2.53 -37.99
C CYS A 287 -4.37 -1.20 -37.45
N MET A 288 -3.19 -0.82 -37.95
CA MET A 288 -2.73 0.56 -38.11
C MET A 288 -3.83 1.48 -38.67
N GLY A 289 -4.00 2.63 -38.03
CA GLY A 289 -4.55 3.85 -38.64
C GLY A 289 -6.07 3.91 -38.81
N SER A 290 -6.76 4.48 -37.82
CA SER A 290 -7.85 5.45 -38.02
C SER A 290 -8.12 6.18 -36.72
N GLU A 291 -7.73 7.46 -36.67
CA GLU A 291 -8.21 8.42 -35.69
C GLU A 291 -9.74 8.46 -35.71
N GLY A 292 -10.36 8.65 -34.54
CA GLY A 292 -11.74 9.12 -34.45
C GLY A 292 -12.79 8.13 -33.97
N LYS A 293 -12.55 7.42 -32.86
CA LYS A 293 -13.56 7.16 -31.80
C LYS A 293 -12.92 6.35 -30.69
N VAL A 294 -12.61 7.02 -29.58
CA VAL A 294 -12.28 6.37 -28.31
C VAL A 294 -13.53 5.59 -27.87
N LEU A 295 -13.56 4.30 -28.17
CA LEU A 295 -14.44 3.35 -27.49
C LEU A 295 -13.93 3.25 -26.05
N LYS A 296 -14.67 3.91 -25.15
CA LYS A 296 -14.61 3.73 -23.70
C LYS A 296 -14.95 2.27 -23.37
N ASP A 297 -13.95 1.40 -23.37
CA ASP A 297 -14.06 0.08 -22.77
C ASP A 297 -13.69 0.18 -21.29
N GLN A 298 -14.74 0.20 -20.47
CA GLN A 298 -14.92 -0.53 -19.21
C GLN A 298 -13.65 -0.80 -18.38
N SER A 299 -13.05 0.28 -17.88
CA SER A 299 -12.63 0.34 -16.48
C SER A 299 -13.43 1.47 -15.86
N ASP A 300 -14.48 1.10 -15.14
CA ASP A 300 -15.31 2.05 -14.40
C ASP A 300 -14.49 2.61 -13.23
N ASP A 301 -13.69 3.62 -13.52
CA ASP A 301 -13.24 4.63 -12.57
C ASP A 301 -13.79 5.99 -13.02
N TYR A 302 -15.09 5.99 -13.37
CA TYR A 302 -15.87 7.23 -13.49
C TYR A 302 -16.16 7.73 -12.08
N GLU A 303 -15.26 8.52 -11.51
CA GLU A 303 -15.70 9.58 -10.59
C GLU A 303 -16.46 10.65 -11.40
N SER A 304 -17.62 10.25 -11.95
CA SER A 304 -18.60 11.18 -12.50
C SER A 304 -19.27 11.85 -11.31
N ASP A 305 -18.62 12.90 -10.80
CA ASP A 305 -19.09 13.78 -9.74
C ASP A 305 -20.25 14.69 -10.29
N GLY A 306 -21.08 14.16 -11.19
CA GLY A 306 -22.05 14.84 -12.03
C GLY A 306 -23.45 14.25 -11.90
N ALA A 307 -23.88 13.95 -10.68
CA ALA A 307 -25.29 13.87 -10.31
C ALA A 307 -25.40 14.29 -8.84
N GLU A 308 -26.43 15.04 -8.48
CA GLU A 308 -26.74 15.35 -7.08
C GLU A 308 -27.11 14.04 -6.35
N GLU A 309 -26.09 13.29 -5.93
CA GLU A 309 -26.23 12.20 -4.97
C GLU A 309 -26.65 12.84 -3.65
N VAL A 310 -27.88 12.58 -3.24
CA VAL A 310 -28.35 12.89 -1.89
C VAL A 310 -27.41 12.18 -0.92
N GLU A 311 -26.57 12.94 -0.21
CA GLU A 311 -25.68 12.42 0.85
C GLU A 311 -26.54 11.65 1.86
N LYS A 312 -26.60 10.32 1.73
CA LYS A 312 -27.23 9.46 2.73
C LYS A 312 -26.26 9.29 3.89
N ASP A 313 -26.69 9.72 5.07
CA ASP A 313 -26.02 9.50 6.35
C ASP A 313 -25.82 7.98 6.58
N LEU A 314 -24.64 7.46 6.23
CA LEU A 314 -24.17 6.16 6.70
C LEU A 314 -23.24 6.42 7.89
N ASP A 315 -23.84 6.39 9.08
CA ASP A 315 -23.14 6.32 10.36
C ASP A 315 -22.57 4.89 10.54
N GLU A 316 -21.35 4.64 10.07
CA GLU A 316 -20.46 3.60 10.60
C GLU A 316 -19.06 4.20 10.83
N ASP A 317 -18.41 3.71 11.87
CA ASP A 317 -17.24 4.27 12.55
C ASP A 317 -16.14 4.86 11.67
N ASP A 318 -15.73 6.10 11.95
CA ASP A 318 -14.41 6.68 11.60
C ASP A 318 -13.86 6.25 10.22
N VAL A 319 -14.75 6.16 9.23
CA VAL A 319 -14.39 5.89 7.84
C VAL A 319 -13.94 7.21 7.25
N GLU A 320 -12.76 7.65 7.68
CA GLU A 320 -11.86 8.42 6.85
C GLU A 320 -11.88 7.76 5.47
N SER A 321 -12.42 8.47 4.48
CA SER A 321 -12.36 8.18 3.04
C SER A 321 -11.82 6.78 2.70
N LYS A 322 -12.68 5.85 2.25
CA LYS A 322 -12.31 4.59 1.59
C LYS A 322 -11.54 4.76 0.26
N GLU A 323 -10.81 5.85 0.10
CA GLU A 323 -9.50 5.80 -0.56
C GLU A 323 -8.51 5.56 0.58
N GLU A 324 -8.39 4.31 0.99
CA GLU A 324 -7.43 3.89 1.99
C GLU A 324 -6.07 4.53 1.66
N ASP A 325 -5.62 5.42 2.55
CA ASP A 325 -4.24 5.84 2.62
C ASP A 325 -3.45 4.57 2.97
N TYR A 326 -3.17 3.73 1.96
CA TYR A 326 -2.18 2.64 2.01
C TYR A 326 -0.79 3.25 2.10
N ASP A 327 -0.58 4.05 3.13
CA ASP A 327 0.72 4.37 3.64
C ASP A 327 1.16 3.16 4.47
N LEU A 328 1.64 2.15 3.73
CA LEU A 328 2.09 0.88 4.27
C LEU A 328 3.34 1.05 5.15
N GLU A 329 3.88 2.27 5.27
CA GLU A 329 4.93 2.62 6.23
C GLU A 329 4.46 2.43 7.69
N THR A 330 3.15 2.37 7.96
CA THR A 330 2.59 2.25 9.32
C THR A 330 1.94 0.90 9.68
N ASP A 331 1.76 -0.01 8.71
CA ASP A 331 0.88 -1.19 8.86
C ASP A 331 1.59 -2.55 8.91
N VAL A 332 2.86 -2.58 9.33
CA VAL A 332 3.60 -3.85 9.57
C VAL A 332 2.88 -4.75 10.59
N ASN A 333 2.11 -4.16 11.50
CA ASN A 333 1.32 -4.88 12.51
C ASN A 333 0.05 -5.53 11.96
N LYS A 334 -0.43 -5.18 10.75
CA LYS A 334 -1.59 -5.84 10.12
C LYS A 334 -1.27 -7.23 9.56
N LEU A 335 0.00 -7.65 9.58
CA LEU A 335 0.47 -8.93 9.03
C LEU A 335 0.62 -10.10 10.01
N ARG A 336 0.22 -9.98 11.28
CA ARG A 336 0.24 -11.13 12.19
C ARG A 336 -1.19 -11.39 12.68
N SER A 337 -1.73 -12.60 12.63
CA SER A 337 -1.14 -13.94 12.80
C SER A 337 -1.08 -14.80 11.52
N ARG A 338 -0.23 -15.85 11.53
CA ARG A 338 -0.39 -17.00 10.60
C ARG A 338 -1.87 -17.37 10.58
N PRO A 339 -2.57 -17.32 9.43
CA PRO A 339 -3.90 -17.90 9.37
C PRO A 339 -3.78 -19.36 9.80
N VAL A 340 -4.74 -19.83 10.60
CA VAL A 340 -4.83 -21.25 10.93
C VAL A 340 -4.90 -21.99 9.59
N PRO A 341 -4.07 -23.02 9.36
CA PRO A 341 -4.10 -23.78 8.13
C PRO A 341 -5.54 -24.18 7.77
N ASP A 342 -5.94 -23.97 6.51
CA ASP A 342 -7.27 -24.37 6.03
C ASP A 342 -7.50 -25.90 6.09
N ARG A 343 -6.42 -26.65 6.33
CA ARG A 343 -6.41 -28.11 6.50
C ARG A 343 -5.57 -28.50 7.72
N PRO A 344 -5.92 -29.58 8.43
CA PRO A 344 -5.09 -30.12 9.51
C PRO A 344 -3.66 -30.41 9.02
N GLU A 345 -2.64 -30.15 9.86
CA GLU A 345 -1.23 -30.44 9.51
C GLU A 345 -1.01 -31.92 9.18
N GLU A 346 -1.81 -32.81 9.76
CA GLU A 346 -1.77 -34.25 9.48
C GLU A 346 -2.11 -34.59 8.02
N GLU A 347 -2.95 -33.78 7.35
CA GLU A 347 -3.30 -33.97 5.94
C GLU A 347 -2.21 -33.45 4.98
N LEU A 348 -1.25 -32.68 5.49
CA LEU A 348 -0.12 -32.17 4.70
C LEU A 348 1.01 -33.18 4.57
N GLY A 349 1.06 -34.22 5.41
CA GLY A 349 2.12 -35.25 5.37
C GLY A 349 2.21 -35.99 4.04
N GLN A 350 1.12 -36.08 3.26
CA GLN A 350 1.15 -36.65 1.91
C GLN A 350 1.99 -35.82 0.92
N TYR A 351 2.21 -34.53 1.19
CA TYR A 351 3.04 -33.65 0.36
C TYR A 351 4.52 -33.69 0.74
N GLU A 352 4.89 -34.36 1.85
CA GLU A 352 6.28 -34.49 2.29
C GLU A 352 7.17 -35.16 1.23
N ALA A 353 6.61 -36.11 0.48
CA ALA A 353 7.28 -36.76 -0.65
C ALA A 353 7.51 -35.82 -1.86
N MET A 354 6.70 -34.76 -1.99
CA MET A 354 6.75 -33.79 -3.10
C MET A 354 7.54 -32.53 -2.74
N CYS A 355 7.53 -32.15 -1.47
CA CYS A 355 8.19 -30.97 -0.90
C CYS A 355 9.07 -31.37 0.30
N PRO A 356 10.10 -32.21 0.09
CA PRO A 356 10.95 -32.69 1.17
C PRO A 356 11.69 -31.54 1.90
N GLU A 357 11.86 -30.38 1.26
CA GLU A 357 12.36 -29.15 1.88
C GLU A 357 11.52 -28.63 3.06
N LEU A 358 10.27 -29.08 3.22
CA LEU A 358 9.40 -28.73 4.34
C LEU A 358 9.64 -29.60 5.58
N SER A 359 10.21 -30.80 5.40
CA SER A 359 10.53 -31.73 6.49
C SER A 359 11.99 -31.72 6.91
N TYR A 360 12.88 -31.09 6.13
CA TYR A 360 14.25 -30.83 6.56
C TYR A 360 14.29 -29.70 7.60
N ASN A 361 14.55 -30.08 8.86
CA ASN A 361 14.87 -29.13 9.91
C ASN A 361 16.31 -28.62 9.71
N PHE A 362 16.46 -27.44 9.09
CA PHE A 362 17.76 -26.84 8.76
C PHE A 362 18.63 -26.51 9.98
N GLN A 363 18.13 -26.73 11.21
CA GLN A 363 18.82 -26.48 12.47
C GLN A 363 19.72 -27.64 12.93
N GLU A 364 19.54 -28.86 12.40
CA GLU A 364 20.33 -30.04 12.81
C GLU A 364 21.67 -30.19 12.07
N LEU A 365 21.94 -29.38 11.04
CA LEU A 365 23.18 -29.42 10.27
C LEU A 365 24.35 -28.65 10.92
N GLU A 366 24.13 -27.94 12.03
CA GLU A 366 25.18 -27.23 12.78
C GLU A 366 25.92 -28.13 13.79
N SER A 367 25.40 -29.32 14.11
CA SER A 367 25.92 -30.16 15.20
C SER A 367 26.65 -31.44 14.79
N GLU A 368 26.70 -31.79 13.50
CA GLU A 368 27.43 -32.99 13.05
C GLU A 368 28.75 -32.64 12.33
N SER A 369 29.69 -32.09 13.09
CA SER A 369 31.11 -32.26 12.80
C SER A 369 31.92 -32.18 14.08
N GLU A 370 31.96 -33.27 14.83
CA GLU A 370 33.06 -33.74 15.68
C GLU A 370 32.52 -34.85 16.59
N GLU A 371 32.64 -36.12 16.16
CA GLU A 371 33.14 -37.22 16.99
C GLU A 371 33.14 -38.56 16.23
N GLU A 372 34.37 -39.02 16.03
CA GLU A 372 34.93 -40.36 15.82
C GLU A 372 34.13 -41.59 15.36
N LYS A 373 34.73 -42.20 14.33
CA LYS A 373 34.80 -43.63 13.98
C LYS A 373 34.88 -44.58 15.19
N SER A 374 34.09 -45.66 15.17
CA SER A 374 34.58 -47.02 15.44
C SER A 374 33.56 -48.14 15.10
N LEU A 375 34.02 -49.07 14.23
CA LEU A 375 33.83 -50.54 14.23
C LEU A 375 32.47 -51.21 13.87
N GLU A 376 32.45 -51.71 12.63
CA GLU A 376 32.09 -53.04 12.11
C GLU A 376 31.06 -54.02 12.76
N ASP A 377 30.16 -54.46 11.86
CA ASP A 377 29.72 -55.84 11.51
C ASP A 377 28.60 -56.52 12.31
N ARG A 378 27.41 -56.70 11.69
CA ARG A 378 26.84 -58.02 11.31
C ARG A 378 25.42 -58.01 10.68
N THR A 379 25.31 -58.76 9.58
CA THR A 379 24.21 -59.62 9.08
C THR A 379 22.84 -59.07 8.62
N GLU A 380 22.61 -59.28 7.31
CA GLU A 380 21.41 -59.73 6.58
C GLU A 380 20.01 -59.61 7.23
N ASN A 381 19.08 -58.96 6.50
CA ASN A 381 17.80 -59.54 6.07
C ASN A 381 17.07 -58.61 5.06
N LEU A 382 16.83 -59.10 3.83
CA LEU A 382 15.69 -58.72 2.95
C LEU A 382 14.42 -59.46 3.45
N PRO A 383 13.16 -59.18 3.05
CA PRO A 383 12.65 -58.41 1.88
C PRO A 383 11.60 -57.35 2.31
N SER A 384 10.89 -56.55 1.50
CA SER A 384 10.04 -56.89 0.34
C SER A 384 9.50 -55.63 -0.36
N THR A 385 9.46 -55.70 -1.69
CA THR A 385 8.81 -54.79 -2.63
C THR A 385 7.30 -54.62 -2.37
N PRO A 386 6.73 -53.42 -2.60
CA PRO A 386 5.41 -53.34 -3.21
C PRO A 386 5.47 -52.54 -4.53
N SER A 387 5.14 -53.25 -5.60
CA SER A 387 4.73 -52.69 -6.88
C SER A 387 3.40 -51.96 -6.72
N HIS A 388 3.35 -50.65 -7.00
CA HIS A 388 2.08 -49.97 -7.26
C HIS A 388 2.13 -49.23 -8.60
N ILE A 389 1.30 -49.77 -9.48
CA ILE A 389 0.92 -49.34 -10.81
C ILE A 389 0.09 -48.05 -10.69
N ILE A 390 0.38 -47.06 -11.54
CA ILE A 390 -0.47 -45.90 -11.78
C ILE A 390 -1.57 -46.32 -12.76
N PRO A 391 -2.88 -46.23 -12.44
CA PRO A 391 -3.92 -46.33 -13.45
C PRO A 391 -4.16 -44.96 -14.09
N SER A 392 -3.94 -44.88 -15.39
CA SER A 392 -4.33 -43.78 -16.26
C SER A 392 -5.81 -43.88 -16.66
N ASP A 393 -6.52 -42.78 -16.45
CA ASP A 393 -7.74 -42.22 -17.07
C ASP A 393 -8.77 -43.07 -17.87
N ASN A 394 -10.04 -42.72 -17.56
CA ASN A 394 -11.22 -42.55 -18.43
C ASN A 394 -12.34 -43.62 -18.55
N SER A 395 -13.57 -43.06 -18.47
CA SER A 395 -14.89 -43.49 -18.99
C SER A 395 -15.70 -44.50 -18.13
N VAL A 396 -16.97 -44.31 -17.70
CA VAL A 396 -18.07 -43.44 -18.16
C VAL A 396 -19.33 -43.57 -17.25
N LYS A 397 -20.08 -42.45 -17.11
CA LYS A 397 -21.54 -42.22 -16.89
C LYS A 397 -22.28 -42.52 -15.55
N HIS A 398 -22.95 -41.46 -15.11
CA HIS A 398 -23.98 -41.29 -14.06
C HIS A 398 -25.25 -42.15 -14.22
N PRO A 399 -26.15 -42.13 -13.20
CA PRO A 399 -27.30 -41.22 -13.33
C PRO A 399 -27.70 -40.42 -12.07
N ASN A 400 -28.44 -39.35 -12.36
CA ASN A 400 -29.06 -38.32 -11.50
C ASN A 400 -30.09 -38.86 -10.48
N TYR A 401 -30.33 -38.12 -9.39
CA TYR A 401 -31.67 -37.61 -9.03
C TYR A 401 -31.55 -36.31 -8.21
N ARG A 402 -32.60 -35.49 -8.29
CA ARG A 402 -32.70 -34.05 -8.00
C ARG A 402 -33.83 -33.80 -6.99
N TRP A 403 -33.92 -32.55 -6.49
CA TRP A 403 -35.05 -31.84 -5.84
C TRP A 403 -35.02 -31.79 -4.30
N ARG A 404 -35.58 -30.80 -3.59
CA ARG A 404 -35.94 -29.36 -3.76
C ARG A 404 -36.58 -28.95 -2.41
N ASN A 405 -36.32 -27.72 -1.97
CA ASN A 405 -36.91 -26.91 -0.89
C ASN A 405 -38.36 -27.23 -0.42
N GLN A 406 -38.63 -27.08 0.89
CA GLN A 406 -39.80 -26.33 1.44
C GLN A 406 -39.74 -26.15 2.97
N SER A 407 -40.66 -25.33 3.48
CA SER A 407 -40.58 -24.36 4.57
C SER A 407 -41.58 -24.60 5.73
N THR A 408 -41.16 -24.22 6.94
CA THR A 408 -41.90 -23.66 8.11
C THR A 408 -42.98 -24.44 8.91
N THR A 409 -42.83 -24.32 10.26
CA THR A 409 -43.82 -24.24 11.37
C THR A 409 -44.36 -25.51 12.02
N GLU A 410 -44.05 -25.73 13.30
CA GLU A 410 -45.04 -25.79 14.40
C GLU A 410 -44.38 -25.79 15.80
N ALA A 411 -45.17 -25.42 16.82
CA ALA A 411 -44.80 -24.95 18.16
C ALA A 411 -44.54 -26.07 19.21
N GLY A 412 -43.95 -25.68 20.36
CA GLY A 412 -43.49 -26.51 21.50
C GLY A 412 -44.54 -27.35 22.25
N PRO A 413 -44.22 -27.93 23.44
CA PRO A 413 -43.68 -27.22 24.61
C PRO A 413 -42.59 -27.94 25.45
N ASP A 414 -41.95 -27.18 26.34
CA ASP A 414 -41.12 -27.59 27.51
C ASP A 414 -42.04 -28.15 28.64
N PRO A 415 -41.63 -29.01 29.62
CA PRO A 415 -40.62 -28.68 30.66
C PRO A 415 -39.78 -29.87 31.25
N GLY A 416 -38.67 -29.58 31.96
CA GLY A 416 -38.07 -30.54 32.90
C GLY A 416 -36.69 -30.19 33.47
N GLU A 417 -36.64 -29.85 34.75
CA GLU A 417 -35.53 -29.32 35.54
C GLU A 417 -34.67 -30.44 36.23
N LYS A 418 -33.39 -30.12 36.59
CA LYS A 418 -32.48 -30.76 37.59
C LYS A 418 -31.60 -31.95 37.13
N ASP A 419 -30.33 -32.17 37.53
CA ASP A 419 -29.44 -31.61 38.56
C ASP A 419 -27.95 -31.97 38.28
N PHE A 420 -27.05 -31.25 38.97
CA PHE A 420 -25.57 -31.30 39.10
C PHE A 420 -24.80 -32.65 39.09
N LYS A 421 -23.55 -32.64 38.59
CA LYS A 421 -22.29 -32.66 39.41
C LYS A 421 -20.99 -32.77 38.59
N VAL A 422 -20.04 -31.91 38.93
CA VAL A 422 -18.59 -32.01 38.66
C VAL A 422 -17.94 -32.96 39.68
N PRO A 423 -16.82 -33.62 39.32
CA PRO A 423 -15.70 -33.69 40.26
C PRO A 423 -14.39 -33.17 39.66
N LEU A 424 -13.78 -32.29 40.45
CA LEU A 424 -12.45 -31.72 40.36
C LEU A 424 -11.41 -32.78 40.75
N GLN A 425 -10.40 -33.02 39.92
CA GLN A 425 -9.09 -33.42 40.42
C GLN A 425 -7.99 -32.54 39.82
N SER A 426 -7.22 -32.01 40.76
CA SER A 426 -6.16 -31.04 40.64
C SER A 426 -4.87 -31.62 40.07
N TRP A 427 -4.18 -30.84 39.22
CA TRP A 427 -2.73 -30.70 39.39
C TRP A 427 -2.30 -29.24 39.19
N THR A 428 -1.77 -28.68 40.28
CA THR A 428 -1.08 -27.40 40.37
C THR A 428 0.41 -27.60 40.12
N LYS A 429 1.00 -26.79 39.24
CA LYS A 429 2.33 -26.22 39.48
C LYS A 429 2.36 -24.77 39.01
N LYS A 430 2.39 -23.87 40.00
CA LYS A 430 2.81 -22.47 39.90
C LYS A 430 4.33 -22.46 39.74
N GLU A 431 4.84 -21.56 38.91
CA GLU A 431 5.92 -20.66 39.32
C GLU A 431 5.86 -19.36 38.52
N LYS A 432 6.24 -18.27 39.18
CA LYS A 432 5.86 -16.89 38.89
C LYS A 432 7.14 -16.03 38.89
N CYS A 433 7.27 -15.18 37.86
CA CYS A 433 7.92 -13.85 37.81
C CYS A 433 9.36 -13.65 38.33
N SER A 434 10.17 -12.91 37.56
CA SER A 434 10.62 -11.55 37.97
C SER A 434 11.15 -10.75 36.77
N TRP A 435 10.73 -9.49 36.70
CA TRP A 435 11.35 -8.42 35.92
C TRP A 435 12.21 -7.62 36.90
N ASP A 436 13.46 -7.31 36.56
CA ASP A 436 14.27 -6.35 37.33
C ASP A 436 14.85 -5.24 36.43
N LEU A 437 14.63 -4.01 36.90
CA LEU A 437 15.25 -2.74 36.49
C LEU A 437 16.51 -2.51 37.33
N ILE A 438 17.60 -2.03 36.72
CA ILE A 438 18.66 -1.20 37.34
C ILE A 438 19.19 -0.27 36.22
N ASP A 439 18.82 1.01 36.16
CA ASP A 439 19.28 2.22 36.87
C ASP A 439 20.53 2.90 36.26
N GLU A 440 20.40 4.21 36.03
CA GLU A 440 21.35 5.11 35.37
C GLU A 440 22.50 5.52 36.31
N LYS A 441 23.71 5.73 35.75
CA LYS A 441 24.64 6.75 36.25
C LYS A 441 25.54 7.31 35.15
N ARG A 442 25.60 8.64 35.08
CA ARG A 442 26.50 9.48 34.27
C ARG A 442 27.87 9.67 34.94
N GLU A 443 28.92 9.81 34.12
CA GLU A 443 30.04 10.78 34.26
C GLU A 443 30.80 10.84 32.91
N THR A 444 30.67 11.90 32.11
CA THR A 444 31.53 13.11 31.90
C THR A 444 32.88 12.91 31.15
N VAL A 445 32.86 13.28 29.86
CA VAL A 445 33.83 14.04 29.02
C VAL A 445 35.32 13.63 29.02
N GLU A 446 35.82 13.21 27.83
CA GLU A 446 36.95 13.88 27.17
C GLU A 446 37.02 13.61 25.65
N THR A 447 37.29 14.67 24.90
CA THR A 447 37.50 14.74 23.45
C THR A 447 38.87 14.23 23.03
N VAL A 448 38.93 13.35 22.02
CA VAL A 448 40.09 13.22 21.13
C VAL A 448 39.61 13.03 19.69
N GLN A 449 39.95 14.00 18.83
CA GLN A 449 40.00 13.83 17.38
C GLN A 449 41.12 12.84 17.03
N ASN A 450 40.92 11.91 16.09
CA ASN A 450 41.89 11.66 15.02
C ASN A 450 41.40 10.65 13.96
N THR A 451 41.55 11.10 12.72
CA THR A 451 41.82 10.41 11.45
C THR A 451 42.46 9.01 11.50
N GLY A 452 42.06 8.15 10.55
CA GLY A 452 42.75 6.93 10.10
C GLY A 452 41.73 5.89 9.60
N SER A 453 41.42 5.80 8.31
CA SER A 453 41.97 4.77 7.39
C SER A 453 42.25 3.42 8.05
N CYS A 454 41.50 2.37 7.67
CA CYS A 454 41.95 0.98 7.56
C CYS A 454 40.79 0.21 6.88
N GLU A 455 40.92 -0.10 5.59
CA GLU A 455 41.36 -1.41 5.08
C GLU A 455 40.24 -2.44 5.18
N GLU A 456 39.55 -2.63 4.05
CA GLU A 456 38.77 -3.84 3.79
C GLU A 456 39.74 -5.02 3.76
N GLU A 457 39.59 -5.94 4.73
CA GLU A 457 40.24 -7.24 4.66
C GLU A 457 39.67 -8.03 3.47
N ASP A 458 40.55 -8.26 2.51
CA ASP A 458 40.45 -9.19 1.40
C ASP A 458 40.31 -10.64 1.92
N PRO A 459 39.23 -11.39 1.63
CA PRO A 459 39.21 -12.82 1.85
C PRO A 459 39.71 -13.55 0.59
N ALA A 460 40.88 -13.17 0.07
CA ALA A 460 41.68 -14.02 -0.79
C ALA A 460 42.38 -15.10 0.07
N LYS A 461 41.59 -16.02 0.63
CA LYS A 461 42.10 -17.33 1.06
C LYS A 461 41.30 -18.41 0.36
N SER A 462 41.99 -19.08 -0.54
CA SER A 462 41.53 -20.25 -1.28
C SER A 462 41.06 -21.34 -0.33
N HIS A 463 39.77 -21.39 -0.05
CA HIS A 463 39.13 -22.63 0.37
C HIS A 463 38.71 -23.37 -0.90
N VAL A 464 39.55 -24.32 -1.30
CA VAL A 464 39.19 -25.36 -2.25
C VAL A 464 38.00 -26.10 -1.63
N PHE A 465 36.80 -25.85 -2.15
CA PHE A 465 35.61 -26.59 -1.77
C PHE A 465 35.73 -27.99 -2.37
N THR A 466 36.15 -28.94 -1.54
CA THR A 466 36.01 -30.36 -1.84
C THR A 466 34.52 -30.68 -1.91
N LEU A 467 34.05 -31.11 -3.08
CA LEU A 467 32.71 -31.67 -3.28
C LEU A 467 32.43 -32.73 -2.19
N ARG A 468 31.45 -32.48 -1.32
CA ARG A 468 30.89 -33.54 -0.46
C ARG A 468 30.16 -34.56 -1.34
N PRO A 469 30.31 -35.87 -1.11
CA PRO A 469 29.49 -36.87 -1.78
C PRO A 469 28.03 -36.68 -1.39
N LEU A 470 27.18 -36.64 -2.41
CA LEU A 470 25.73 -36.54 -2.35
C LEU A 470 25.08 -37.75 -1.63
N PRO A 471 23.91 -37.58 -0.95
CA PRO A 471 23.12 -38.68 -0.45
C PRO A 471 22.82 -39.74 -1.52
N LYS A 472 22.99 -41.03 -1.16
CA LYS A 472 22.94 -42.20 -2.05
C LYS A 472 21.53 -42.57 -2.60
N GLU A 473 20.55 -41.67 -2.60
CA GLU A 473 19.14 -42.00 -2.91
C GLU A 473 18.48 -41.11 -3.99
N ALA A 474 19.23 -40.63 -4.98
CA ALA A 474 18.67 -39.97 -6.17
C ALA A 474 18.27 -40.96 -7.30
N ALA A 475 17.77 -42.15 -6.96
CA ALA A 475 17.39 -43.18 -7.95
C ALA A 475 16.13 -42.80 -8.76
N TRP A 476 15.26 -41.95 -8.20
CA TRP A 476 14.04 -41.47 -8.86
C TRP A 476 14.33 -40.52 -10.03
N TYR A 477 15.36 -39.68 -9.90
CA TYR A 477 15.74 -38.71 -10.94
C TYR A 477 16.26 -39.40 -12.21
N LYS A 478 17.08 -40.45 -12.06
CA LYS A 478 17.55 -41.27 -13.21
C LYS A 478 16.44 -42.03 -13.94
N LYS A 479 15.31 -42.31 -13.28
CA LYS A 479 14.13 -42.94 -13.91
C LYS A 479 13.28 -41.96 -14.72
N MET A 480 13.28 -40.67 -14.39
CA MET A 480 12.55 -39.63 -15.15
C MET A 480 13.25 -39.31 -16.49
N PHE A 481 14.58 -39.37 -16.52
CA PHE A 481 15.40 -39.14 -17.72
C PHE A 481 15.83 -40.47 -18.33
N ASN A 482 14.87 -41.20 -18.90
CA ASN A 482 15.18 -42.45 -19.61
C ASN A 482 15.86 -42.12 -20.96
N PRO A 483 17.10 -42.57 -21.24
CA PRO A 483 17.83 -42.23 -22.46
C PRO A 483 17.15 -42.74 -23.75
N GLU A 484 16.17 -43.64 -23.64
CA GLU A 484 15.35 -44.10 -24.76
C GLU A 484 14.47 -42.99 -25.38
N CYS A 485 14.14 -41.93 -24.62
CA CYS A 485 13.45 -40.75 -25.17
C CYS A 485 14.36 -39.85 -26.03
N GLU A 486 15.69 -39.96 -25.91
CA GLU A 486 16.64 -39.21 -26.74
C GLU A 486 16.80 -39.84 -28.13
N ALA A 487 16.54 -41.14 -28.26
CA ALA A 487 16.68 -41.89 -29.51
C ALA A 487 15.46 -41.80 -30.45
N SER A 488 14.29 -41.34 -29.96
CA SER A 488 13.03 -41.28 -30.72
C SER A 488 12.72 -39.92 -31.33
N ILE A 489 13.62 -38.94 -31.20
CA ILE A 489 13.49 -37.64 -31.85
C ILE A 489 13.96 -37.77 -33.30
N ASP A 490 12.97 -37.83 -34.19
CA ASP A 490 13.11 -37.99 -35.62
C ASP A 490 14.13 -37.01 -36.21
N ARG A 491 15.21 -37.52 -36.82
CA ARG A 491 16.24 -36.71 -37.53
C ARG A 491 15.74 -36.27 -38.90
N SER A 492 14.54 -35.70 -38.98
CA SER A 492 13.86 -35.35 -40.23
C SER A 492 13.47 -33.87 -40.32
N SER A 493 14.45 -32.97 -40.15
CA SER A 493 14.41 -31.67 -40.85
C SER A 493 15.83 -31.11 -40.97
N GLY A 494 16.29 -30.98 -42.21
CA GLY A 494 17.59 -30.42 -42.58
C GLY A 494 17.62 -28.89 -42.49
N GLU A 495 17.23 -28.32 -41.36
CA GLU A 495 17.57 -26.94 -41.01
C GLU A 495 18.64 -26.95 -39.92
N ARG A 496 19.89 -26.87 -40.36
CA ARG A 496 21.03 -26.55 -39.50
C ARG A 496 20.90 -25.08 -39.09
N LEU A 497 20.04 -24.79 -38.11
CA LEU A 497 19.97 -23.48 -37.50
C LEU A 497 20.89 -23.47 -36.28
N GLU A 498 21.80 -22.50 -36.30
CA GLU A 498 22.79 -22.16 -35.29
C GLU A 498 22.21 -22.30 -33.87
N THR A 499 22.42 -23.45 -33.23
CA THR A 499 22.58 -23.44 -31.77
C THR A 499 23.75 -22.50 -31.54
N SER A 500 23.47 -21.29 -31.02
CA SER A 500 24.45 -20.24 -30.78
C SER A 500 25.80 -20.86 -30.44
N ASP A 501 26.87 -20.56 -31.19
CA ASP A 501 28.20 -21.15 -31.02
C ASP A 501 28.66 -21.15 -29.54
N ILE A 502 28.13 -20.22 -28.76
CA ILE A 502 28.28 -20.08 -27.31
C ILE A 502 27.75 -21.31 -26.54
N VAL A 503 26.56 -21.82 -26.86
CA VAL A 503 25.91 -22.96 -26.19
C VAL A 503 26.71 -24.23 -26.40
N THR A 504 27.12 -24.49 -27.64
CA THR A 504 27.94 -25.65 -28.01
C THR A 504 29.30 -25.58 -27.31
N LYS A 505 29.93 -24.40 -27.33
CA LYS A 505 31.20 -24.14 -26.65
C LYS A 505 31.10 -24.31 -25.13
N LEU A 506 30.01 -23.86 -24.50
CA LEU A 506 29.79 -24.01 -23.06
C LEU A 506 29.65 -25.47 -22.64
N LEU A 507 28.93 -26.29 -23.44
CA LEU A 507 28.79 -27.73 -23.19
C LEU A 507 30.12 -28.47 -23.36
N GLU A 508 30.92 -28.08 -24.37
CA GLU A 508 32.27 -28.61 -24.60
C GLU A 508 33.23 -28.24 -23.46
N GLU A 509 33.19 -26.99 -22.97
CA GLU A 509 34.03 -26.51 -21.87
C GLU A 509 33.71 -27.18 -20.52
N HIS A 510 32.47 -27.60 -20.29
CA HIS A 510 32.01 -28.15 -19.00
C HIS A 510 31.70 -29.66 -19.03
N GLN A 511 32.25 -30.39 -20.02
CA GLN A 511 32.13 -31.85 -20.18
C GLN A 511 30.68 -32.40 -20.28
N GLY A 512 29.69 -31.56 -20.61
CA GLY A 512 28.29 -31.94 -20.80
C GLY A 512 27.54 -32.50 -19.57
N ASN A 513 28.19 -32.64 -18.41
CA ASN A 513 27.59 -33.20 -17.21
C ASN A 513 27.25 -32.09 -16.20
N ILE A 514 26.01 -31.60 -16.30
CA ILE A 514 25.43 -30.77 -15.26
C ILE A 514 24.72 -31.70 -14.27
N PRO A 515 25.14 -31.76 -12.99
CA PRO A 515 24.49 -32.60 -11.99
C PRO A 515 22.99 -32.29 -11.93
N PHE A 516 22.15 -33.32 -12.05
CA PHE A 516 20.68 -33.22 -12.02
C PHE A 516 20.07 -32.30 -13.09
N HIS A 517 20.66 -32.22 -14.28
CA HIS A 517 20.05 -31.51 -15.41
C HIS A 517 20.55 -32.08 -16.75
N SER A 518 19.69 -32.09 -17.77
CA SER A 518 20.07 -32.52 -19.14
C SER A 518 19.79 -31.41 -20.15
N PRO A 519 20.78 -30.58 -20.49
CA PRO A 519 20.61 -29.50 -21.46
C PRO A 519 20.06 -29.99 -22.81
N HIS A 520 20.57 -31.15 -23.28
CA HIS A 520 20.15 -31.75 -24.55
C HIS A 520 18.66 -32.11 -24.54
N PHE A 521 18.14 -32.66 -23.44
CA PHE A 521 16.73 -33.00 -23.31
C PHE A 521 15.85 -31.74 -23.38
N TYR A 522 16.17 -30.69 -22.62
CA TYR A 522 15.36 -29.45 -22.62
C TYR A 522 15.41 -28.74 -23.97
N VAL A 523 16.58 -28.69 -24.63
CA VAL A 523 16.71 -28.12 -25.98
C VAL A 523 15.86 -28.91 -26.98
N ALA A 524 15.91 -30.24 -26.92
CA ALA A 524 15.15 -31.08 -27.83
C ALA A 524 13.62 -30.97 -27.58
N ARG A 525 13.20 -30.84 -26.32
CA ARG A 525 11.80 -30.56 -25.97
C ARG A 525 11.34 -29.20 -26.45
N ALA A 526 12.12 -28.14 -26.23
CA ALA A 526 11.81 -26.79 -26.71
C ALA A 526 11.59 -26.75 -28.22
N LYS A 527 12.44 -27.46 -28.99
CA LYS A 527 12.28 -27.59 -30.45
C LYS A 527 10.97 -28.26 -30.90
N CYS A 528 10.42 -29.15 -30.07
CA CYS A 528 9.18 -29.87 -30.35
C CYS A 528 7.92 -29.12 -29.88
N ILE A 529 8.05 -28.10 -29.03
CA ILE A 529 6.92 -27.35 -28.47
C ILE A 529 6.35 -26.40 -29.53
N LYS A 530 5.04 -26.48 -29.74
CA LYS A 530 4.28 -25.54 -30.57
C LYS A 530 3.64 -24.48 -29.67
N SER A 531 4.39 -23.44 -29.35
CA SER A 531 3.92 -22.28 -28.61
C SER A 531 3.36 -21.20 -29.54
N ILE A 532 2.52 -20.31 -29.02
CA ILE A 532 1.90 -19.22 -29.79
C ILE A 532 2.97 -18.25 -30.31
N PRO A 533 3.80 -17.66 -29.43
CA PRO A 533 5.09 -17.16 -29.87
C PRO A 533 6.04 -18.31 -30.17
N ALA A 534 6.80 -18.24 -31.25
CA ALA A 534 7.84 -19.22 -31.54
C ALA A 534 9.03 -19.01 -30.58
N TYR A 535 9.00 -19.63 -29.39
CA TYR A 535 10.12 -19.62 -28.46
C TYR A 535 11.20 -20.58 -28.98
N LYS A 536 12.27 -20.01 -29.54
CA LYS A 536 13.39 -20.79 -30.10
C LYS A 536 14.59 -20.88 -29.17
N GLU A 537 14.61 -20.07 -28.12
CA GLU A 537 15.69 -19.98 -27.14
C GLU A 537 15.18 -20.43 -25.76
N LEU A 538 16.03 -21.12 -25.03
CA LEU A 538 15.79 -21.47 -23.63
C LEU A 538 16.32 -20.34 -22.74
N ALA A 539 15.64 -20.07 -21.63
CA ALA A 539 16.26 -19.26 -20.60
C ALA A 539 17.47 -20.00 -20.02
N PHE A 540 18.51 -19.26 -19.63
CA PHE A 540 19.74 -19.88 -19.14
C PHE A 540 19.53 -20.87 -17.97
N PRO A 541 18.66 -20.61 -16.97
CA PRO A 541 18.39 -21.57 -15.90
C PRO A 541 17.72 -22.87 -16.38
N ASP A 542 16.96 -22.82 -17.48
CA ASP A 542 16.32 -24.00 -18.07
C ASP A 542 17.28 -24.80 -18.96
N PHE A 543 18.36 -24.15 -19.41
CA PHE A 543 19.44 -24.77 -20.16
C PHE A 543 20.54 -25.33 -19.25
N TRP A 544 20.90 -24.61 -18.18
CA TRP A 544 22.01 -24.92 -17.29
C TRP A 544 21.57 -25.57 -15.98
N GLY A 545 20.28 -25.57 -15.68
CA GLY A 545 19.76 -26.05 -14.40
C GLY A 545 20.03 -25.11 -13.23
N HIS A 546 19.55 -25.52 -12.06
CA HIS A 546 19.75 -24.79 -10.81
C HIS A 546 19.91 -25.76 -9.64
N GLN A 547 20.51 -25.26 -8.57
CA GLN A 547 20.63 -25.92 -7.28
C GLN A 547 19.87 -25.12 -6.22
N PRO A 548 19.20 -25.82 -5.27
CA PRO A 548 18.58 -25.16 -4.14
C PRO A 548 19.66 -24.47 -3.30
N HIS A 549 19.31 -23.32 -2.76
CA HIS A 549 20.21 -22.59 -1.89
C HIS A 549 20.32 -23.32 -0.54
N PRO A 550 21.52 -23.48 0.04
CA PRO A 550 21.73 -24.36 1.19
C PRO A 550 21.11 -23.88 2.52
N TYR A 551 20.59 -22.67 2.58
CA TYR A 551 19.96 -22.09 3.76
C TYR A 551 18.79 -21.17 3.41
N GLY A 552 17.82 -21.11 4.31
CA GLY A 552 16.71 -20.15 4.26
C GLY A 552 17.21 -18.72 4.42
N LYS A 553 16.65 -17.77 3.66
CA LYS A 553 16.98 -16.34 3.75
C LYS A 553 15.89 -15.60 4.54
N PRO A 554 16.23 -14.79 5.56
CA PRO A 554 15.26 -14.00 6.28
C PRO A 554 14.65 -12.91 5.38
N MET A 555 13.47 -12.41 5.74
CA MET A 555 12.88 -11.23 5.09
C MET A 555 13.69 -9.99 5.44
N LEU A 556 13.84 -9.06 4.49
CA LEU A 556 14.57 -7.82 4.68
C LEU A 556 13.79 -6.86 5.58
N GLU A 557 14.47 -6.21 6.52
CA GLU A 557 13.86 -5.16 7.31
C GLU A 557 13.59 -3.94 6.42
N ARG A 558 12.34 -3.47 6.40
CA ARG A 558 11.95 -2.32 5.57
C ARG A 558 12.36 -1.02 6.25
N GLN A 559 13.13 -0.21 5.54
CA GLN A 559 13.46 1.14 5.98
C GLN A 559 12.23 2.06 5.92
N TYR A 560 12.09 2.91 6.92
CA TYR A 560 11.05 3.94 6.98
C TYR A 560 11.30 5.02 5.92
N GLY A 561 10.25 5.47 5.21
CA GLY A 561 10.33 6.53 4.20
C GLY A 561 10.59 6.09 2.76
N VAL A 562 10.91 4.81 2.52
CA VAL A 562 11.25 4.31 1.17
C VAL A 562 10.12 4.59 0.17
N GLN A 563 8.87 4.34 0.54
CA GLN A 563 7.74 4.52 -0.38
C GLN A 563 7.55 6.00 -0.71
N ARG A 564 7.62 6.85 0.31
CA ARG A 564 7.59 8.30 0.15
C ARG A 564 8.71 8.81 -0.75
N ASP A 565 9.94 8.31 -0.61
CA ASP A 565 11.06 8.72 -1.47
C ASP A 565 10.79 8.35 -2.93
N LYS A 566 10.24 7.16 -3.20
CA LYS A 566 9.84 6.76 -4.56
C LYS A 566 8.74 7.66 -5.14
N VAL A 567 7.71 8.00 -4.34
CA VAL A 567 6.66 8.93 -4.77
C VAL A 567 7.24 10.31 -5.10
N LEU A 568 8.15 10.82 -4.28
CA LEU A 568 8.80 12.11 -4.53
C LEU A 568 9.69 12.06 -5.78
N ASP A 569 10.39 10.96 -6.03
CA ASP A 569 11.17 10.76 -7.24
C ASP A 569 10.29 10.74 -8.50
N ASP A 570 9.11 10.11 -8.45
CA ASP A 570 8.14 10.11 -9.55
C ASP A 570 7.57 11.50 -9.81
N VAL A 571 7.20 12.23 -8.75
CA VAL A 571 6.79 13.63 -8.84
C VAL A 571 7.90 14.50 -9.43
N ARG A 572 9.17 14.24 -9.10
CA ARG A 572 10.31 14.93 -9.70
C ARG A 572 10.38 14.70 -11.21
N ARG A 573 10.09 13.47 -11.71
CA ARG A 573 10.04 13.20 -13.17
C ARG A 573 9.02 14.09 -13.88
N LEU A 574 7.85 14.28 -13.28
CA LEU A 574 6.79 15.12 -13.81
C LEU A 574 7.20 16.61 -13.85
N ILE A 575 7.82 17.12 -12.79
CA ILE A 575 8.14 18.54 -12.65
C ILE A 575 9.43 18.93 -13.41
N GLN A 576 10.37 17.99 -13.53
CA GLN A 576 11.69 18.21 -14.13
C GLN A 576 11.92 17.27 -15.33
N PRO A 577 11.23 17.50 -16.47
CA PRO A 577 11.31 16.60 -17.63
C PRO A 577 12.68 16.59 -18.31
N ARG A 578 13.56 17.57 -18.01
CA ARG A 578 14.93 17.62 -18.55
C ARG A 578 15.80 16.45 -18.08
N ASP A 579 15.46 15.84 -16.95
CA ASP A 579 16.21 14.73 -16.37
C ASP A 579 15.74 13.37 -16.92
N VAL A 580 14.79 13.37 -17.85
CA VAL A 580 14.13 12.15 -18.36
C VAL A 580 14.58 11.87 -19.80
N ILE A 581 15.08 10.64 -20.03
CA ILE A 581 15.58 10.15 -21.32
C ILE A 581 14.42 9.59 -22.18
N ASN A 582 13.56 8.76 -21.60
CA ASN A 582 12.45 8.06 -22.25
C ASN A 582 12.83 7.31 -23.55
N ARG A 583 13.93 6.57 -23.52
CA ARG A 583 14.38 5.76 -24.66
C ARG A 583 13.86 4.33 -24.57
N THR A 584 13.13 3.86 -25.57
CA THR A 584 12.75 2.43 -25.64
C THR A 584 13.96 1.57 -25.99
N VAL A 585 14.32 0.64 -25.10
CA VAL A 585 15.46 -0.27 -25.24
C VAL A 585 15.03 -1.70 -25.57
N TYR A 586 13.76 -2.05 -25.29
CA TYR A 586 13.14 -3.31 -25.66
C TYR A 586 11.67 -3.08 -25.95
N ASP A 587 11.18 -3.62 -27.07
CA ASP A 587 9.77 -3.60 -27.43
C ASP A 587 9.40 -4.90 -28.16
N LEU A 588 8.42 -5.61 -27.61
CA LEU A 588 7.91 -6.85 -28.17
C LEU A 588 6.96 -6.62 -29.36
N ASP A 589 6.19 -5.52 -29.33
CA ASP A 589 5.21 -5.16 -30.35
C ASP A 589 5.92 -4.55 -31.57
N GLU A 590 6.94 -3.73 -31.31
CA GLU A 590 7.65 -2.96 -32.33
C GLU A 590 9.19 -3.15 -32.26
N PRO A 591 9.73 -4.32 -32.65
CA PRO A 591 11.16 -4.61 -32.52
C PRO A 591 12.07 -3.63 -33.28
N SER A 592 11.57 -3.07 -34.39
CA SER A 592 12.30 -2.08 -35.22
C SER A 592 12.51 -0.73 -34.53
N HIS A 593 11.72 -0.39 -33.52
CA HIS A 593 11.83 0.85 -32.75
C HIS A 593 12.68 0.70 -31.49
N SER A 594 13.13 -0.52 -31.19
CA SER A 594 14.14 -0.74 -30.15
C SER A 594 15.51 -0.24 -30.61
N SER A 595 16.31 0.27 -29.67
CA SER A 595 17.72 0.61 -29.89
C SER A 595 18.64 -0.44 -29.24
N PRO A 596 18.60 -1.71 -29.69
CA PRO A 596 19.35 -2.79 -29.06
C PRO A 596 20.84 -2.47 -29.19
N GLY A 597 21.55 -2.45 -28.05
CA GLY A 597 22.99 -2.19 -28.01
C GLY A 597 23.41 -0.73 -28.15
N ALA A 598 22.49 0.25 -28.03
CA ALA A 598 22.90 1.65 -27.96
C ALA A 598 23.72 1.91 -26.67
N PRO A 599 24.87 2.62 -26.77
CA PRO A 599 25.83 2.72 -25.68
C PRO A 599 25.20 3.30 -24.42
N GLY A 600 25.52 2.71 -23.27
CA GLY A 600 25.03 3.18 -21.97
C GLY A 600 23.63 2.71 -21.57
N CYS A 601 23.07 1.66 -22.18
CA CYS A 601 21.88 0.99 -21.65
C CYS A 601 22.09 -0.51 -21.41
N LEU A 602 21.18 -1.08 -20.62
CA LEU A 602 21.01 -2.52 -20.50
C LEU A 602 20.32 -3.12 -21.72
N THR A 603 20.63 -4.37 -22.02
CA THR A 603 19.95 -5.16 -23.05
C THR A 603 18.97 -6.11 -22.36
N PHE A 604 17.71 -6.12 -22.80
CA PHE A 604 16.68 -6.99 -22.25
C PHE A 604 16.31 -8.10 -23.24
N PHE A 605 15.96 -9.26 -22.72
CA PHE A 605 15.48 -10.38 -23.52
C PHE A 605 14.39 -11.15 -22.79
N SER A 606 13.37 -11.60 -23.53
CA SER A 606 12.21 -12.30 -22.97
C SER A 606 11.54 -13.25 -23.97
N LYS A 607 12.24 -13.61 -25.06
CA LYS A 607 11.71 -14.49 -26.10
C LYS A 607 12.06 -15.96 -25.83
N PHE A 608 11.78 -16.41 -24.62
CA PHE A 608 11.93 -17.78 -24.16
C PHE A 608 10.66 -18.25 -23.44
N GLU A 609 10.52 -19.55 -23.19
CA GLU A 609 9.36 -20.11 -22.51
C GLU A 609 9.11 -19.44 -21.16
N SER A 610 7.87 -19.04 -20.87
CA SER A 610 7.52 -18.24 -19.68
C SER A 610 8.16 -16.85 -19.58
N GLY A 611 8.86 -16.34 -20.60
CA GLY A 611 9.28 -14.94 -20.62
C GLY A 611 8.07 -14.01 -20.82
N ASN A 612 7.94 -12.95 -20.02
CA ASN A 612 6.78 -12.05 -20.10
C ASN A 612 7.10 -10.55 -20.07
N LEU A 613 8.32 -10.10 -20.35
CA LEU A 613 8.57 -8.68 -20.58
C LEU A 613 8.00 -8.27 -21.94
N ARG A 614 7.16 -7.23 -21.96
CA ARG A 614 6.61 -6.65 -23.20
C ARG A 614 7.42 -5.46 -23.68
N LYS A 615 7.80 -4.57 -22.77
CA LYS A 615 8.48 -3.31 -23.11
C LYS A 615 9.38 -2.85 -21.97
N ALA A 616 10.55 -2.32 -22.31
CA ALA A 616 11.46 -1.66 -21.37
C ALA A 616 11.86 -0.28 -21.90
N ILE A 617 11.72 0.73 -21.04
CA ILE A 617 11.98 2.14 -21.35
C ILE A 617 13.02 2.65 -20.37
N GLN A 618 14.16 3.12 -20.88
CA GLN A 618 15.17 3.81 -20.10
C GLN A 618 14.69 5.23 -19.80
N VAL A 619 14.32 5.47 -18.55
CA VAL A 619 13.79 6.76 -18.09
C VAL A 619 14.90 7.66 -17.60
N ARG A 620 15.95 7.11 -16.96
CA ARG A 620 17.21 7.79 -16.61
C ARG A 620 18.39 6.87 -16.89
N GLU A 621 19.62 7.33 -16.64
CA GLU A 621 20.85 6.59 -16.98
C GLU A 621 20.83 5.13 -16.49
N PHE A 622 20.43 4.88 -15.24
CA PHE A 622 20.36 3.55 -14.64
C PHE A 622 18.94 3.17 -14.16
N GLU A 623 17.93 3.72 -14.80
CA GLU A 623 16.53 3.55 -14.39
C GLU A 623 15.63 3.17 -15.55
N TYR A 624 14.85 2.11 -15.35
CA TYR A 624 14.01 1.52 -16.39
C TYR A 624 12.58 1.30 -15.91
N ASP A 625 11.62 1.77 -16.70
CA ASP A 625 10.21 1.40 -16.57
C ASP A 625 9.95 0.15 -17.42
N LEU A 626 9.41 -0.88 -16.78
CA LEU A 626 9.16 -2.19 -17.35
C LEU A 626 7.66 -2.46 -17.40
N ILE A 627 7.21 -3.01 -18.52
CA ILE A 627 5.82 -3.38 -18.75
C ILE A 627 5.78 -4.88 -19.02
N MET A 628 5.03 -5.60 -18.20
CA MET A 628 4.82 -7.03 -18.36
C MET A 628 3.73 -7.30 -19.39
N ASN A 629 3.91 -8.32 -20.22
CA ASN A 629 2.89 -8.79 -21.14
C ASN A 629 1.80 -9.53 -20.34
N ALA A 630 0.54 -9.34 -20.72
CA ALA A 630 -0.56 -10.14 -20.21
C ALA A 630 -0.52 -11.55 -20.83
N ASP A 631 -1.14 -12.51 -20.15
CA ASP A 631 -1.34 -13.85 -20.69
C ASP A 631 -2.08 -13.79 -22.05
N VAL A 632 -1.83 -14.78 -22.91
CA VAL A 632 -2.40 -14.81 -24.26
C VAL A 632 -3.91 -14.63 -24.21
N ASN A 633 -4.44 -13.77 -25.09
CA ASN A 633 -5.87 -13.42 -25.18
C ASN A 633 -6.43 -12.67 -23.97
N SER A 634 -5.64 -12.38 -22.94
CA SER A 634 -6.01 -11.60 -21.76
C SER A 634 -5.63 -10.12 -21.90
N ASN A 635 -6.24 -9.29 -21.07
CA ASN A 635 -5.86 -7.89 -20.78
C ASN A 635 -5.54 -7.68 -19.30
N GLN A 636 -5.49 -8.76 -18.52
CA GLN A 636 -5.24 -8.81 -17.07
C GLN A 636 -4.24 -9.96 -16.75
N HIS A 637 -3.92 -10.15 -15.47
CA HIS A 637 -3.12 -11.27 -14.94
C HIS A 637 -1.60 -11.22 -15.15
N HIS A 638 -0.99 -10.03 -15.18
CA HIS A 638 0.47 -9.84 -15.20
C HIS A 638 1.04 -9.59 -13.79
N GLN A 639 0.96 -10.60 -12.92
CA GLN A 639 1.34 -10.50 -11.49
C GLN A 639 2.67 -11.18 -11.12
N TRP A 640 3.39 -11.60 -12.15
CA TRP A 640 4.67 -12.28 -12.10
C TRP A 640 5.55 -11.68 -13.20
N PHE A 641 6.86 -11.83 -13.10
CA PHE A 641 7.79 -11.34 -14.10
C PHE A 641 8.96 -12.31 -14.26
N TYR A 642 9.35 -12.57 -15.50
CA TYR A 642 10.54 -13.34 -15.83
C TYR A 642 11.12 -12.83 -17.15
N PHE A 643 12.34 -12.32 -17.08
CA PHE A 643 13.07 -11.75 -18.21
C PHE A 643 14.57 -11.77 -17.91
N GLU A 644 15.36 -11.69 -18.98
CA GLU A 644 16.81 -11.62 -18.95
C GLU A 644 17.29 -10.17 -19.13
N VAL A 645 18.38 -9.84 -18.43
CA VAL A 645 19.07 -8.55 -18.51
C VAL A 645 20.57 -8.80 -18.71
N ARG A 646 21.18 -8.06 -19.63
CA ARG A 646 22.63 -8.08 -19.94
C ARG A 646 23.25 -6.68 -19.84
N ASP A 647 24.58 -6.64 -19.89
CA ASP A 647 25.39 -5.41 -19.96
C ASP A 647 25.35 -4.54 -18.68
N MET A 648 25.14 -5.18 -17.53
CA MET A 648 25.22 -4.52 -16.22
C MET A 648 26.66 -4.14 -15.87
N LYS A 649 26.86 -2.91 -15.38
CA LYS A 649 28.14 -2.43 -14.86
C LYS A 649 28.31 -2.85 -13.40
N LEU A 650 29.53 -3.29 -13.05
CA LEU A 650 29.88 -3.63 -11.67
C LEU A 650 29.72 -2.40 -10.75
N ALA A 651 29.19 -2.62 -9.54
CA ALA A 651 29.01 -1.60 -8.51
C ALA A 651 28.12 -0.40 -8.90
N VAL A 652 27.27 -0.54 -9.92
CA VAL A 652 26.27 0.46 -10.30
C VAL A 652 24.88 -0.02 -9.87
N PRO A 653 24.13 0.75 -9.08
CA PRO A 653 22.75 0.41 -8.74
C PRO A 653 21.83 0.69 -9.93
N TYR A 654 21.04 -0.30 -10.32
CA TYR A 654 20.02 -0.18 -11.36
C TYR A 654 18.63 -0.21 -10.73
N ARG A 655 17.76 0.69 -11.16
CA ARG A 655 16.35 0.75 -10.72
C ARG A 655 15.43 0.22 -11.80
N PHE A 656 14.59 -0.75 -11.43
CA PHE A 656 13.54 -1.29 -12.27
C PHE A 656 12.17 -0.96 -11.66
N ASN A 657 11.33 -0.22 -12.40
CA ASN A 657 9.97 0.09 -12.00
C ASN A 657 9.02 -0.76 -12.85
N ILE A 658 8.28 -1.70 -12.25
CA ILE A 658 7.24 -2.45 -12.97
C ILE A 658 5.93 -1.69 -12.84
N ILE A 659 5.49 -1.05 -13.91
CA ILE A 659 4.46 0.00 -13.86
C ILE A 659 3.04 -0.48 -14.16
N ASN A 660 2.87 -1.75 -14.52
CA ASN A 660 1.56 -2.31 -14.85
C ASN A 660 1.09 -3.42 -13.90
N CYS A 661 1.72 -3.68 -12.76
CA CYS A 661 1.18 -4.64 -11.79
C CYS A 661 0.12 -4.00 -10.88
N GLU A 662 -1.13 -4.47 -10.92
CA GLU A 662 -2.21 -3.96 -10.07
C GLU A 662 -2.63 -4.97 -8.99
N LYS A 663 -2.38 -4.62 -7.73
CA LYS A 663 -2.72 -5.35 -6.50
C LYS A 663 -3.01 -4.33 -5.42
N PHE A 664 -3.82 -4.73 -4.46
CA PHE A 664 -4.08 -3.93 -3.27
C PHE A 664 -2.84 -3.80 -2.37
N ASN A 665 -2.06 -4.87 -2.25
CA ASN A 665 -0.83 -4.91 -1.46
C ASN A 665 0.09 -6.03 -1.99
N SER A 666 1.36 -6.03 -1.55
CA SER A 666 2.36 -6.99 -1.99
C SER A 666 3.27 -7.41 -0.84
N GLN A 667 3.75 -8.66 -0.88
CA GLN A 667 4.76 -9.18 0.04
C GLN A 667 6.08 -8.39 -0.01
N PHE A 668 6.36 -7.70 -1.13
CA PHE A 668 7.49 -6.78 -1.24
C PHE A 668 7.45 -5.66 -0.18
N ASN A 669 6.25 -5.19 0.20
CA ASN A 669 6.08 -4.16 1.23
C ASN A 669 6.43 -4.64 2.64
N TYR A 670 6.72 -5.93 2.79
CA TYR A 670 6.99 -6.60 4.06
C TYR A 670 8.35 -7.28 4.10
N GLY A 671 9.24 -6.94 3.17
CA GLY A 671 10.63 -7.43 3.18
C GLY A 671 10.92 -8.58 2.23
N MET A 672 9.95 -9.03 1.43
CA MET A 672 10.25 -9.98 0.36
C MET A 672 11.16 -9.31 -0.67
N GLN A 673 12.16 -10.04 -1.15
CA GLN A 673 13.07 -9.59 -2.19
C GLN A 673 12.80 -10.29 -3.53
N LEU A 674 13.24 -9.64 -4.61
CA LEU A 674 13.24 -10.18 -5.97
C LEU A 674 14.14 -11.42 -6.04
N VAL A 675 13.97 -12.27 -7.04
CA VAL A 675 14.84 -13.43 -7.26
C VAL A 675 15.63 -13.23 -8.55
N MET A 676 16.94 -13.46 -8.49
CA MET A 676 17.84 -13.33 -9.63
C MET A 676 18.70 -14.58 -9.79
N TYR A 677 18.90 -14.99 -11.04
CA TYR A 677 19.87 -16.02 -11.42
C TYR A 677 21.05 -15.36 -12.13
N SER A 678 22.27 -15.61 -11.66
CA SER A 678 23.47 -15.07 -12.27
C SER A 678 24.13 -16.11 -13.18
N VAL A 679 24.15 -15.85 -14.48
CA VAL A 679 24.88 -16.68 -15.47
C VAL A 679 26.36 -16.79 -15.07
N LYS A 680 26.97 -15.70 -14.60
CA LYS A 680 28.37 -15.69 -14.17
C LYS A 680 28.63 -16.62 -12.99
N GLU A 681 27.75 -16.63 -11.98
CA GLU A 681 27.88 -17.51 -10.81
C GLU A 681 27.62 -18.98 -11.19
N ALA A 682 26.65 -19.22 -12.07
CA ALA A 682 26.33 -20.55 -12.56
C ALA A 682 27.49 -21.21 -13.31
N LEU A 683 28.16 -20.45 -14.18
CA LEU A 683 29.38 -20.90 -14.88
C LEU A 683 30.56 -21.14 -13.93
N GLN A 684 30.54 -20.52 -12.74
CA GLN A 684 31.53 -20.76 -11.68
C GLN A 684 31.12 -21.91 -10.74
N GLY A 685 30.11 -22.71 -11.11
CA GLY A 685 29.65 -23.86 -10.33
C GLY A 685 28.66 -23.52 -9.22
N ARG A 686 28.09 -22.31 -9.21
CA ARG A 686 27.07 -21.88 -8.24
C ARG A 686 25.75 -21.51 -8.93
N PRO A 687 25.05 -22.47 -9.58
CA PRO A 687 23.83 -22.19 -10.35
C PRO A 687 22.62 -22.04 -9.42
N CYS A 688 22.49 -20.91 -8.71
CA CYS A 688 21.43 -20.72 -7.72
C CYS A 688 20.58 -19.48 -8.00
N TRP A 689 19.30 -19.59 -7.64
CA TRP A 689 18.38 -18.45 -7.58
C TRP A 689 18.54 -17.74 -6.24
N LEU A 690 18.89 -16.45 -6.28
CA LEU A 690 19.20 -15.66 -5.09
C LEU A 690 18.19 -14.55 -4.89
N ARG A 691 17.74 -14.36 -3.64
CA ARG A 691 17.05 -13.13 -3.22
C ARG A 691 18.02 -11.94 -3.31
N VAL A 692 17.62 -10.89 -4.03
CA VAL A 692 18.44 -9.69 -4.29
C VAL A 692 17.59 -8.41 -4.33
N GLY A 693 18.28 -7.27 -4.31
CA GLY A 693 17.69 -5.93 -4.40
C GLY A 693 17.50 -5.26 -3.04
N HIS A 694 17.44 -3.93 -3.06
CA HIS A 694 17.18 -3.07 -1.91
C HIS A 694 16.16 -1.99 -2.32
N ASP A 695 15.63 -1.25 -1.34
CA ASP A 695 14.66 -0.15 -1.54
C ASP A 695 13.43 -0.55 -2.37
N ILE A 696 12.96 -1.77 -2.16
CA ILE A 696 11.82 -2.35 -2.87
C ILE A 696 10.54 -1.81 -2.24
N SER A 697 9.64 -1.29 -3.07
CA SER A 697 8.34 -0.78 -2.64
C SER A 697 7.28 -1.11 -3.68
N TYR A 698 6.07 -1.40 -3.22
CA TYR A 698 4.89 -1.58 -4.06
C TYR A 698 3.82 -0.57 -3.62
N TYR A 699 3.50 0.36 -4.51
CA TYR A 699 2.56 1.45 -4.26
C TYR A 699 1.76 1.77 -5.51
N LYS A 700 0.62 2.42 -5.31
CA LYS A 700 -0.22 3.00 -6.35
C LYS A 700 -0.01 4.50 -6.41
#